data_AF-A0A1V5XHZ7-F1
#
_entry.id   AF-A0A1V5XHZ7-F1
#
_cell.length_a   1.000
_cell.length_b   1.000
_cell.length_c   1.000
_cell.angle_alpha   90.00
_cell.angle_beta   90.00
_cell.angle_gamma   90.00
#
_symmetry.space_group_name_H-M   'P 1'
#
loop_
_entity.id
_entity.type
_entity.pdbx_description
1 polymer ?
#
loop_
_entity_poly.entity_id
_entity_poly.type
_entity_poly.pdbx_seq_one_letter_code
_entity_poly.pdbx_strand_id
1 'polypeptide(L)'
;MSKKYDTFSAYLEDVYYNQLFSKIKSYLYNNQGRMDLSTSAVPDPSYVELSDFKIMGVNFHESDTDKIECKVTVRAEIEISGRGRRDYESDLTECWLSIPFAATLRNGLQQVRIGYASEYSRELFRAEDALTKYLVPYIYAKDLDKHAERFLEKYCPRALEEPMPLPIEEIVDNMGLTVYHAPLPDGIFGRTYFNDANVEVFANKACTETAERSICPGTILVNPDVFFMRNIGSTNNTVIHECVHWDKHYKFFELQKLLNPEIQAISCAVVEEYKKKANQLEDELSWMEWQANALAPKILIPAKTGKAKLSEILNRLHRAYKGRLRDGYVMELAISEFADYFKVSTTAAKIRAVELGFEQAAGVFNYVDGKNYPPFSFKKGSLKKGQTFVIDRNNVIIQSLLNPDLSEDIAARRFIHAGGLLVINDPQYVSIVEDSEPALTDYALEHVDECCLVFDRTTRVSTQYDDSFYRICFLCRDADSKSFVEASFNPREGKNEDVQKRAREMAAIAAEAKRVADILAEVPSSFCGTLDYHIKRRGYTNEKMEERTGISSRMIQDYRKKKDSNITLQSVLALCIGLNLQPAFSYDLILKAGFNIMTAKDEHLIYRYLIEHHHMENIFMWNEKLQDAGIPQQLPKNGNKMTAPEK
;
A
#
# COMPACT_ATOMS: atom_id res chain seq x y z
N MET A 1 -40.70 11.09 -31.82
CA MET A 1 -39.62 10.42 -31.04
C MET A 1 -38.34 11.15 -31.38
N SER A 2 -37.60 11.63 -30.38
CA SER A 2 -36.28 12.23 -30.58
C SER A 2 -35.31 11.18 -31.11
N LYS A 3 -34.53 11.51 -32.14
CA LYS A 3 -33.50 10.63 -32.70
C LYS A 3 -32.44 10.36 -31.62
N LYS A 4 -32.09 9.09 -31.42
CA LYS A 4 -31.01 8.68 -30.49
C LYS A 4 -29.69 8.64 -31.24
N TYR A 5 -28.61 9.03 -30.57
CA TYR A 5 -27.26 9.03 -31.14
C TYR A 5 -26.32 8.24 -30.23
N ASP A 6 -25.46 7.42 -30.83
CA ASP A 6 -24.50 6.60 -30.06
C ASP A 6 -23.27 7.42 -29.61
N THR A 7 -22.97 8.53 -30.30
CA THR A 7 -21.80 9.38 -30.02
C THR A 7 -22.08 10.86 -30.28
N PHE A 8 -21.32 11.73 -29.63
CA PHE A 8 -21.36 13.17 -29.92
C PHE A 8 -20.97 13.50 -31.36
N SER A 9 -20.03 12.74 -31.94
CA SER A 9 -19.67 12.88 -33.36
C SER A 9 -20.88 12.64 -34.27
N ALA A 10 -21.62 11.56 -34.06
CA ALA A 10 -22.81 11.25 -34.85
C ALA A 10 -23.92 12.30 -34.66
N TYR A 11 -24.06 12.84 -33.44
CA TYR A 11 -24.96 13.96 -33.17
C TYR A 11 -24.56 15.22 -33.95
N LEU A 12 -23.28 15.59 -33.96
CA LEU A 12 -22.79 16.75 -34.71
C LEU A 12 -22.92 16.57 -36.22
N GLU A 13 -22.61 15.37 -36.75
CA GLU A 13 -22.75 15.05 -38.17
C GLU A 13 -24.19 15.21 -38.67
N ASP A 14 -25.17 14.92 -37.83
CA ASP A 14 -26.58 15.00 -38.22
C ASP A 14 -27.17 16.41 -37.98
N VAL A 15 -27.00 16.95 -36.77
CA VAL A 15 -27.66 18.20 -36.35
C VAL A 15 -26.95 19.44 -36.88
N TYR A 16 -25.62 19.38 -37.01
CA TYR A 16 -24.79 20.52 -37.40
C TYR A 16 -24.16 20.37 -38.80
N TYR A 17 -24.64 19.40 -39.60
CA TYR A 17 -24.11 19.08 -40.94
C TYR A 17 -23.85 20.32 -41.81
N ASN A 18 -24.91 21.10 -42.08
CA ASN A 18 -24.84 22.25 -43.00
C ASN A 18 -23.87 23.33 -42.52
N GLN A 19 -23.76 23.51 -41.20
CA GLN A 19 -22.90 24.54 -40.63
C GLN A 19 -21.43 24.13 -40.72
N LEU A 20 -21.13 22.86 -40.43
CA LEU A 20 -19.80 22.29 -40.60
C LEU A 20 -19.39 22.26 -42.08
N PHE A 21 -20.29 21.81 -42.96
CA PHE A 21 -20.09 21.80 -44.42
C PHE A 21 -19.74 23.19 -44.95
N SER A 22 -20.46 24.23 -44.52
CA SER A 22 -20.18 25.62 -44.90
C SER A 22 -18.80 26.11 -44.44
N LYS A 23 -18.37 25.73 -43.23
CA LYS A 23 -17.04 26.09 -42.71
C LYS A 23 -15.92 25.39 -43.47
N ILE A 24 -16.09 24.12 -43.79
CA ILE A 24 -15.13 23.34 -44.58
C ILE A 24 -15.04 23.89 -46.01
N LYS A 25 -16.18 24.12 -46.67
CA LYS A 25 -16.24 24.69 -48.03
C LYS A 25 -15.55 26.06 -48.09
N SER A 26 -15.79 26.90 -47.08
CA SER A 26 -15.15 28.21 -46.95
C SER A 26 -13.62 28.10 -46.76
N TYR A 27 -13.14 27.09 -46.02
CA TYR A 27 -11.72 26.84 -45.86
C TYR A 27 -11.06 26.39 -47.17
N LEU A 28 -11.67 25.44 -47.88
CA LEU A 28 -11.18 24.97 -49.18
C LEU A 28 -11.08 26.12 -50.19
N TYR A 29 -12.13 26.95 -50.30
CA TYR A 29 -12.15 28.09 -51.20
C TYR A 29 -11.02 29.09 -50.91
N ASN A 30 -10.78 29.39 -49.64
CA ASN A 30 -9.76 30.38 -49.24
C ASN A 30 -8.32 29.85 -49.29
N ASN A 31 -8.12 28.52 -49.32
CA ASN A 31 -6.80 27.89 -49.23
C ASN A 31 -6.45 26.99 -50.42
N GLN A 32 -7.26 26.95 -51.48
CA GLN A 32 -7.08 26.07 -52.64
C GLN A 32 -5.64 26.10 -53.19
N GLY A 33 -5.03 27.29 -53.32
CA GLY A 33 -3.67 27.43 -53.86
C GLY A 33 -2.54 27.02 -52.90
N ARG A 34 -2.83 26.65 -51.66
CA ARG A 34 -1.86 26.20 -50.64
C ARG A 34 -1.98 24.72 -50.29
N MET A 35 -3.08 24.08 -50.67
CA MET A 35 -3.36 22.68 -50.37
C MET A 35 -2.83 21.79 -51.48
N ASP A 36 -2.11 20.73 -51.13
CA ASP A 36 -1.77 19.68 -52.09
C ASP A 36 -2.95 18.72 -52.23
N LEU A 37 -3.81 19.01 -53.22
CA LEU A 37 -4.97 18.19 -53.56
C LEU A 37 -4.74 17.37 -54.84
N SER A 38 -3.49 17.28 -55.31
CA SER A 38 -3.17 16.62 -56.57
C SER A 38 -3.37 15.11 -56.46
N THR A 39 -3.83 14.48 -57.55
CA THR A 39 -3.90 13.01 -57.67
C THR A 39 -3.18 12.53 -58.92
N SER A 40 -3.04 11.21 -59.07
CA SER A 40 -2.45 10.63 -60.28
C SER A 40 -3.24 10.92 -61.56
N ALA A 41 -4.56 11.10 -61.44
CA ALA A 41 -5.45 11.43 -62.56
C ALA A 41 -5.52 12.95 -62.80
N VAL A 42 -5.53 13.75 -61.73
CA VAL A 42 -5.61 15.23 -61.79
C VAL A 42 -4.40 15.86 -61.07
N PRO A 43 -3.25 16.04 -61.76
CA PRO A 43 -2.05 16.60 -61.15
C PRO A 43 -2.15 18.09 -60.82
N ASP A 44 -2.96 18.85 -61.57
CA ASP A 44 -3.17 20.30 -61.40
C ASP A 44 -4.69 20.61 -61.40
N PRO A 45 -5.35 20.53 -60.23
CA PRO A 45 -6.79 20.74 -60.11
C PRO A 45 -7.20 22.18 -60.42
N SER A 46 -8.08 22.38 -61.42
CA SER A 46 -8.67 23.68 -61.72
C SER A 46 -10.05 23.90 -61.08
N TYR A 47 -10.71 22.81 -60.70
CA TYR A 47 -11.96 22.78 -59.94
C TYR A 47 -11.75 21.99 -58.65
N VAL A 48 -12.26 22.52 -57.54
CA VAL A 48 -12.21 21.89 -56.21
C VAL A 48 -13.54 22.16 -55.52
N GLU A 49 -14.26 21.10 -55.18
CA GLU A 49 -15.52 21.18 -54.43
C GLU A 49 -15.57 20.15 -53.31
N LEU A 50 -16.15 20.55 -52.17
CA LEU A 50 -16.47 19.62 -51.09
C LEU A 50 -17.64 18.73 -51.51
N SER A 51 -17.42 17.43 -51.53
CA SER A 51 -18.46 16.43 -51.78
C SER A 51 -19.22 16.11 -50.50
N ASP A 52 -18.51 15.63 -49.48
CA ASP A 52 -19.05 15.26 -48.16
C ASP A 52 -17.95 15.36 -47.10
N PHE A 53 -18.28 15.12 -45.83
CA PHE A 53 -17.31 15.03 -44.76
C PHE A 53 -17.71 14.00 -43.70
N LYS A 54 -16.70 13.50 -42.97
CA LYS A 54 -16.90 12.63 -41.81
C LYS A 54 -16.14 13.15 -40.60
N ILE A 55 -16.79 13.20 -39.45
CA ILE A 55 -16.17 13.50 -38.16
C ILE A 55 -15.42 12.25 -37.69
N MET A 56 -14.09 12.36 -37.64
CA MET A 56 -13.21 11.28 -37.21
C MET A 56 -13.01 11.24 -35.70
N GLY A 57 -13.24 12.36 -35.02
CA GLY A 57 -13.13 12.44 -33.56
C GLY A 57 -13.42 13.84 -33.01
N VAL A 58 -13.69 13.89 -31.70
CA VAL A 58 -13.90 15.13 -30.96
C VAL A 58 -13.03 15.08 -29.71
N ASN A 59 -12.15 16.07 -29.55
CA ASN A 59 -11.31 16.22 -28.36
C ASN A 59 -11.88 17.32 -27.48
N PHE A 60 -12.28 16.97 -26.26
CA PHE A 60 -12.89 17.90 -25.31
C PHE A 60 -11.88 18.44 -24.32
N HIS A 61 -12.04 19.71 -23.98
CA HIS A 61 -11.27 20.41 -22.97
C HIS A 61 -12.20 20.95 -21.87
N GLU A 62 -11.74 20.87 -20.63
CA GLU A 62 -12.41 21.38 -19.44
C GLU A 62 -12.44 22.91 -19.52
N SER A 63 -13.62 23.46 -19.25
CA SER A 63 -13.93 24.89 -19.26
C SER A 63 -14.96 25.14 -18.14
N ASP A 64 -15.48 26.37 -18.03
CA ASP A 64 -16.55 26.74 -17.11
C ASP A 64 -17.65 25.65 -16.98
N THR A 65 -18.35 25.58 -15.84
CA THR A 65 -19.24 24.47 -15.46
C THR A 65 -20.21 24.02 -16.56
N ASP A 66 -20.79 24.97 -17.30
CA ASP A 66 -21.83 24.69 -18.29
C ASP A 66 -21.30 24.74 -19.73
N LYS A 67 -20.03 25.10 -19.95
CA LYS A 67 -19.46 25.24 -21.29
C LYS A 67 -18.76 23.95 -21.71
N ILE A 68 -18.86 23.65 -23.00
CA ILE A 68 -18.01 22.67 -23.67
C ILE A 68 -17.17 23.40 -24.69
N GLU A 69 -15.88 23.11 -24.69
CA GLU A 69 -14.93 23.54 -25.71
C GLU A 69 -14.27 22.29 -26.26
N CYS A 70 -14.33 22.12 -27.57
CA CYS A 70 -13.75 20.95 -28.22
C CYS A 70 -13.21 21.28 -29.60
N LYS A 71 -12.35 20.39 -30.09
CA LYS A 71 -11.86 20.42 -31.46
C LYS A 71 -12.39 19.22 -32.21
N VAL A 72 -13.14 19.49 -33.26
CA VAL A 72 -13.73 18.48 -34.14
C VAL A 72 -12.73 18.17 -35.24
N THR A 73 -12.28 16.92 -35.31
CA THR A 73 -11.43 16.43 -36.39
C THR A 73 -12.29 15.89 -37.51
N VAL A 74 -12.11 16.43 -38.71
CA VAL A 74 -12.93 16.12 -39.87
C VAL A 74 -12.07 15.60 -41.00
N ARG A 75 -12.54 14.53 -41.66
CA ARG A 75 -12.04 14.08 -42.95
C ARG A 75 -13.00 14.59 -44.03
N ALA A 76 -12.55 15.52 -44.84
CA ALA A 76 -13.32 16.10 -45.94
C ALA A 76 -13.06 15.31 -47.22
N GLU A 77 -14.13 14.90 -47.91
CA GLU A 77 -14.09 14.21 -49.20
C GLU A 77 -14.30 15.27 -50.29
N ILE A 78 -13.32 15.39 -51.20
CA ILE A 78 -13.20 16.52 -52.12
C ILE A 78 -13.22 15.99 -53.55
N GLU A 79 -14.14 16.52 -54.35
CA GLU A 79 -14.15 16.31 -55.79
C GLU A 79 -13.23 17.35 -56.45
N ILE A 80 -12.30 16.84 -57.25
CA ILE A 80 -11.37 17.65 -58.01
C ILE A 80 -11.52 17.37 -59.50
N SER A 81 -11.43 18.41 -60.31
CA SER A 81 -11.39 18.26 -61.76
C SER A 81 -10.32 19.16 -62.36
N GLY A 82 -9.68 18.70 -63.42
CA GLY A 82 -8.57 19.42 -64.02
C GLY A 82 -8.03 18.76 -65.27
N ARG A 83 -6.95 19.30 -65.80
CA ARG A 83 -6.33 18.77 -67.01
C ARG A 83 -5.52 17.53 -66.66
N GLY A 84 -6.04 16.36 -67.03
CA GLY A 84 -5.36 15.08 -66.90
C GLY A 84 -4.31 14.87 -68.01
N ARG A 85 -3.79 13.64 -68.11
CA ARG A 85 -2.74 13.31 -69.10
C ARG A 85 -3.26 13.29 -70.54
N ARG A 86 -4.56 13.08 -70.75
CA ARG A 86 -5.17 12.97 -72.08
C ARG A 86 -6.39 13.87 -72.28
N ASP A 87 -7.21 14.08 -71.25
CA ASP A 87 -8.43 14.90 -71.31
C ASP A 87 -8.70 15.64 -69.99
N TYR A 88 -9.85 16.33 -69.87
CA TYR A 88 -10.38 16.84 -68.61
C TYR A 88 -10.88 15.68 -67.76
N GLU A 89 -10.21 15.43 -66.63
CA GLU A 89 -10.47 14.29 -65.75
C GLU A 89 -11.01 14.80 -64.40
N SER A 90 -11.76 13.96 -63.71
CA SER A 90 -12.25 14.21 -62.34
C SER A 90 -11.85 13.05 -61.45
N ASP A 91 -11.52 13.34 -60.19
CA ASP A 91 -11.08 12.38 -59.20
C ASP A 91 -11.55 12.80 -57.79
N LEU A 92 -11.42 11.89 -56.82
CA LEU A 92 -11.71 12.15 -55.42
C LEU A 92 -10.41 12.16 -54.61
N THR A 93 -10.26 13.16 -53.76
CA THR A 93 -9.19 13.25 -52.78
C THR A 93 -9.76 13.55 -51.40
N GLU A 94 -8.94 13.40 -50.36
CA GLU A 94 -9.35 13.70 -49.00
C GLU A 94 -8.35 14.62 -48.30
N CYS A 95 -8.85 15.46 -47.40
CA CYS A 95 -7.98 16.19 -46.48
C CYS A 95 -8.51 16.16 -45.05
N TRP A 96 -7.59 16.33 -44.10
CA TRP A 96 -7.90 16.33 -42.68
C TRP A 96 -7.90 17.76 -42.15
N LEU A 97 -9.00 18.15 -41.52
CA LEU A 97 -9.22 19.47 -40.98
C LEU A 97 -9.55 19.41 -39.49
N SER A 98 -9.34 20.54 -38.83
CA SER A 98 -9.71 20.76 -37.44
C SER A 98 -10.61 21.97 -37.32
N ILE A 99 -11.71 21.83 -36.59
CA ILE A 99 -12.70 22.89 -36.40
C ILE A 99 -12.92 23.09 -34.90
N PRO A 100 -12.53 24.26 -34.34
CA PRO A 100 -12.90 24.61 -32.97
C PRO A 100 -14.42 24.70 -32.83
N PHE A 101 -14.95 24.12 -31.77
CA PHE A 101 -16.37 24.09 -31.47
C PHE A 101 -16.57 24.44 -29.99
N ALA A 102 -17.49 25.36 -29.71
CA ALA A 102 -17.86 25.71 -28.35
C ALA A 102 -19.38 25.82 -28.21
N ALA A 103 -19.92 25.39 -27.08
CA ALA A 103 -21.34 25.48 -26.78
C ALA A 103 -21.57 25.51 -25.27
N THR A 104 -22.75 25.96 -24.86
CA THR A 104 -23.25 25.74 -23.48
C THR A 104 -24.06 24.45 -23.48
N LEU A 105 -23.66 23.48 -22.67
CA LEU A 105 -24.33 22.19 -22.51
C LEU A 105 -25.26 22.25 -21.30
N ARG A 106 -26.52 22.62 -21.55
CA ARG A 106 -27.57 22.72 -20.53
C ARG A 106 -28.94 22.51 -21.18
N ASN A 107 -29.59 21.39 -20.86
CA ASN A 107 -30.81 20.91 -21.51
C ASN A 107 -30.68 20.97 -23.05
N GLY A 108 -29.59 20.40 -23.55
CA GLY A 108 -29.20 20.49 -24.96
C GLY A 108 -28.02 21.43 -25.19
N LEU A 109 -27.60 21.55 -26.46
CA LEU A 109 -26.58 22.53 -26.85
C LEU A 109 -27.22 23.90 -27.10
N GLN A 110 -26.73 24.90 -26.37
CA GLN A 110 -27.12 26.30 -26.51
C GLN A 110 -25.89 27.13 -26.90
N GLN A 111 -26.13 28.32 -27.47
CA GLN A 111 -25.08 29.28 -27.80
C GLN A 111 -23.91 28.68 -28.62
N VAL A 112 -24.24 27.81 -29.58
CA VAL A 112 -23.23 27.10 -30.38
C VAL A 112 -22.39 28.07 -31.20
N ARG A 113 -21.07 27.90 -31.13
CA ARG A 113 -20.06 28.63 -31.89
C ARG A 113 -19.17 27.64 -32.61
N ILE A 114 -19.21 27.70 -33.94
CA ILE A 114 -18.32 26.92 -34.81
C ILE A 114 -17.25 27.86 -35.36
N GLY A 115 -16.01 27.58 -35.00
CA GLY A 115 -14.82 28.34 -35.39
C GLY A 115 -14.48 28.22 -36.87
N TYR A 116 -13.32 28.75 -37.24
CA TYR A 116 -12.76 28.58 -38.59
C TYR A 116 -12.07 27.22 -38.68
N ALA A 117 -12.27 26.51 -39.78
CA ALA A 117 -11.50 25.30 -40.03
C ALA A 117 -10.02 25.67 -40.26
N SER A 118 -9.14 24.77 -39.82
CA SER A 118 -7.70 24.84 -40.04
C SER A 118 -7.19 23.48 -40.50
N GLU A 119 -5.95 23.45 -41.01
CA GLU A 119 -5.25 22.19 -41.23
C GLU A 119 -5.22 21.35 -39.94
N TYR A 120 -5.37 20.04 -40.10
CA TYR A 120 -5.31 19.14 -38.96
C TYR A 120 -3.93 19.20 -38.28
N SER A 121 -3.95 19.49 -36.99
CA SER A 121 -2.81 19.32 -36.12
C SER A 121 -3.13 18.28 -35.06
N ARG A 122 -2.23 17.30 -34.92
CA ARG A 122 -2.33 16.31 -33.84
C ARG A 122 -2.21 17.05 -32.51
N GLU A 123 -3.30 17.09 -31.76
CA GLU A 123 -3.27 17.70 -30.44
C GLU A 123 -2.45 16.84 -29.48
N LEU A 124 -1.58 17.49 -28.71
CA LEU A 124 -0.91 16.85 -27.60
C LEU A 124 -1.94 16.70 -26.48
N PHE A 125 -2.12 15.48 -26.00
CA PHE A 125 -2.97 15.20 -24.86
C PHE A 125 -2.45 15.97 -23.64
N ARG A 126 -3.32 16.79 -23.04
CA ARG A 126 -3.05 17.54 -21.82
C ARG A 126 -3.97 17.03 -20.73
N ALA A 127 -3.38 16.25 -19.83
CA ALA A 127 -4.07 15.65 -18.69
C ALA A 127 -4.85 16.65 -17.81
N GLU A 128 -4.41 17.91 -17.78
CA GLU A 128 -4.92 18.95 -16.86
C GLU A 128 -6.31 19.46 -17.22
N ASP A 129 -6.64 19.48 -18.51
CA ASP A 129 -7.88 19.98 -19.08
C ASP A 129 -8.58 18.96 -19.99
N ALA A 130 -7.98 17.81 -20.32
CA ALA A 130 -8.67 16.82 -21.14
C ALA A 130 -9.91 16.22 -20.43
N LEU A 131 -10.94 15.94 -21.22
CA LEU A 131 -12.08 15.11 -20.83
C LEU A 131 -12.14 13.85 -21.70
N THR A 132 -12.77 12.78 -21.21
CA THR A 132 -13.09 11.62 -22.06
C THR A 132 -14.07 12.03 -23.16
N LYS A 133 -14.26 11.15 -24.13
CA LYS A 133 -15.30 11.33 -25.16
C LYS A 133 -16.73 11.42 -24.59
N TYR A 134 -16.90 11.08 -23.31
CA TYR A 134 -18.16 11.20 -22.56
C TYR A 134 -18.15 12.38 -21.58
N LEU A 135 -17.17 13.28 -21.65
CA LEU A 135 -17.03 14.46 -20.79
C LEU A 135 -16.69 14.18 -19.31
N VAL A 136 -16.09 13.03 -19.01
CA VAL A 136 -15.57 12.73 -17.66
C VAL A 136 -14.14 13.27 -17.54
N PRO A 137 -13.79 14.02 -16.48
CA PRO A 137 -12.45 14.60 -16.31
C PRO A 137 -11.39 13.54 -15.99
N TYR A 138 -10.17 13.74 -16.48
CA TYR A 138 -9.02 12.91 -16.10
C TYR A 138 -8.44 13.33 -14.74
N ILE A 139 -8.73 12.54 -13.70
CA ILE A 139 -8.18 12.76 -12.35
C ILE A 139 -7.18 11.66 -11.99
N TYR A 140 -5.93 12.07 -11.74
CA TYR A 140 -4.86 11.14 -11.34
C TYR A 140 -4.77 11.03 -9.82
N ALA A 141 -4.42 9.83 -9.33
CA ALA A 141 -4.29 9.56 -7.89
C ALA A 141 -3.35 10.53 -7.15
N LYS A 142 -2.28 10.99 -7.82
CA LYS A 142 -1.31 11.96 -7.26
C LYS A 142 -1.89 13.37 -7.08
N ASP A 143 -2.95 13.71 -7.81
CA ASP A 143 -3.53 15.06 -7.87
C ASP A 143 -4.83 15.16 -7.06
N LEU A 144 -5.30 14.08 -6.43
CA LEU A 144 -6.57 14.03 -5.71
C LEU A 144 -6.69 15.12 -4.63
N ASP A 145 -5.63 15.36 -3.84
CA ASP A 145 -5.64 16.43 -2.83
C ASP A 145 -5.77 17.83 -3.48
N LYS A 146 -5.13 18.07 -4.63
CA LYS A 146 -5.27 19.33 -5.38
C LYS A 146 -6.69 19.51 -5.93
N HIS A 147 -7.35 18.43 -6.37
CA HIS A 147 -8.75 18.50 -6.80
C HIS A 147 -9.70 18.77 -5.62
N ALA A 148 -9.44 18.16 -4.45
CA ALA A 148 -10.19 18.45 -3.23
C ALA A 148 -10.01 19.90 -2.76
N GLU A 149 -8.79 20.44 -2.85
CA GLU A 149 -8.51 21.85 -2.56
C GLU A 149 -9.28 22.79 -3.50
N ARG A 150 -9.24 22.55 -4.82
CA ARG A 150 -10.03 23.33 -5.80
C ARG A 150 -11.54 23.30 -5.53
N PHE A 151 -12.07 22.18 -5.07
CA PHE A 151 -13.48 22.10 -4.66
C PHE A 151 -13.75 23.05 -3.48
N LEU A 152 -12.88 23.03 -2.47
CA LEU A 152 -13.02 23.88 -1.28
C LEU A 152 -12.78 25.36 -1.57
N GLU A 153 -11.85 25.71 -2.47
CA GLU A 153 -11.65 27.07 -2.95
C GLU A 153 -12.94 27.68 -3.53
N LYS A 154 -13.80 26.86 -4.13
CA LYS A 154 -15.07 27.30 -4.71
C LYS A 154 -16.20 27.37 -3.68
N TYR A 155 -16.31 26.40 -2.79
CA TYR A 155 -17.52 26.21 -1.96
C TYR A 155 -17.30 26.38 -0.45
N CYS A 156 -16.07 26.31 0.06
CA CYS A 156 -15.76 26.56 1.48
C CYS A 156 -14.26 26.89 1.72
N PRO A 157 -13.77 28.08 1.30
CA PRO A 157 -12.34 28.41 1.33
C PRO A 157 -11.72 28.37 2.72
N ARG A 158 -12.51 28.73 3.76
CA ARG A 158 -12.06 28.76 5.16
C ARG A 158 -11.54 27.42 5.68
N ALA A 159 -12.02 26.29 5.13
CA ALA A 159 -11.57 24.95 5.53
C ALA A 159 -10.12 24.64 5.11
N LEU A 160 -9.55 25.44 4.20
CA LEU A 160 -8.15 25.35 3.76
C LEU A 160 -7.19 26.15 4.65
N GLU A 161 -7.71 27.11 5.42
CA GLU A 161 -6.91 27.96 6.30
C GLU A 161 -6.87 27.44 7.72
N GLU A 162 -8.03 27.11 8.29
CA GLU A 162 -8.15 26.66 9.68
C GLU A 162 -8.81 25.28 9.75
N PRO A 163 -8.32 24.35 10.59
CA PRO A 163 -8.98 23.07 10.76
C PRO A 163 -10.39 23.24 11.30
N MET A 164 -11.38 22.71 10.60
CA MET A 164 -12.77 22.75 11.04
C MET A 164 -13.55 21.54 10.50
N PRO A 165 -14.62 21.10 11.19
CA PRO A 165 -15.63 20.26 10.56
C PRO A 165 -16.24 20.99 9.37
N LEU A 166 -16.43 20.30 8.25
CA LEU A 166 -17.02 20.94 7.08
C LEU A 166 -18.49 21.31 7.33
N PRO A 167 -18.88 22.55 7.00
CA PRO A 167 -20.27 23.00 7.08
C PRO A 167 -21.07 22.45 5.88
N ILE A 168 -21.50 21.19 5.97
CA ILE A 168 -22.09 20.46 4.83
C ILE A 168 -23.29 21.21 4.22
N GLU A 169 -24.19 21.74 5.07
CA GLU A 169 -25.35 22.52 4.62
C GLU A 169 -24.94 23.76 3.82
N GLU A 170 -23.94 24.52 4.29
CA GLU A 170 -23.42 25.71 3.60
C GLU A 170 -22.78 25.35 2.26
N ILE A 171 -22.07 24.22 2.18
CA ILE A 171 -21.47 23.75 0.91
C ILE A 171 -22.55 23.40 -0.09
N VAL A 172 -23.57 22.63 0.33
CA VAL A 172 -24.72 22.25 -0.51
C VAL A 172 -25.43 23.50 -1.04
N ASP A 173 -25.69 24.48 -0.17
CA ASP A 173 -26.32 25.75 -0.54
C ASP A 173 -25.45 26.56 -1.52
N ASN A 174 -24.14 26.66 -1.28
CA ASN A 174 -23.19 27.35 -2.16
C ASN A 174 -23.10 26.70 -3.56
N MET A 175 -23.38 25.40 -3.65
CA MET A 175 -23.47 24.67 -4.92
C MET A 175 -24.83 24.83 -5.61
N GLY A 176 -25.83 25.40 -4.93
CA GLY A 176 -27.21 25.45 -5.41
C GLY A 176 -27.91 24.09 -5.42
N LEU A 177 -27.50 23.19 -4.54
CA LEU A 177 -28.03 21.83 -4.42
C LEU A 177 -29.10 21.73 -3.33
N THR A 178 -29.84 20.63 -3.32
CA THR A 178 -30.82 20.34 -2.25
C THR A 178 -30.67 18.89 -1.79
N VAL A 179 -30.72 18.65 -0.48
CA VAL A 179 -30.60 17.31 0.11
C VAL A 179 -31.92 16.88 0.74
N TYR A 180 -32.36 15.66 0.46
CA TYR A 180 -33.48 15.01 1.15
C TYR A 180 -33.07 13.65 1.71
N HIS A 181 -33.64 13.28 2.86
CA HIS A 181 -33.58 11.90 3.32
C HIS A 181 -34.61 11.06 2.56
N ALA A 182 -34.21 9.87 2.11
CA ALA A 182 -35.07 8.99 1.33
C ALA A 182 -34.85 7.50 1.69
N PRO A 183 -35.90 6.65 1.58
CA PRO A 183 -35.79 5.20 1.72
C PRO A 183 -35.12 4.59 0.48
N LEU A 184 -33.79 4.71 0.39
CA LEU A 184 -33.05 4.13 -0.74
C LEU A 184 -32.92 2.61 -0.60
N PRO A 185 -32.82 1.86 -1.73
CA PRO A 185 -32.61 0.41 -1.69
C PRO A 185 -31.39 -0.01 -0.88
N ASP A 186 -31.40 -1.26 -0.38
CA ASP A 186 -30.27 -1.83 0.35
C ASP A 186 -28.96 -1.72 -0.46
N GLY A 187 -27.90 -1.27 0.21
CA GLY A 187 -26.61 -1.01 -0.42
C GLY A 187 -26.53 0.31 -1.20
N ILE A 188 -27.59 1.12 -1.30
CA ILE A 188 -27.51 2.47 -1.89
C ILE A 188 -27.49 3.52 -0.78
N PHE A 189 -26.40 4.27 -0.69
CA PHE A 189 -26.21 5.28 0.36
C PHE A 189 -26.68 6.66 -0.05
N GLY A 190 -26.46 7.01 -1.32
CA GLY A 190 -26.77 8.31 -1.89
C GLY A 190 -27.20 8.20 -3.34
N ARG A 191 -27.89 9.24 -3.83
CA ARG A 191 -28.27 9.35 -5.23
C ARG A 191 -28.35 10.82 -5.65
N THR A 192 -27.63 11.18 -6.70
CA THR A 192 -27.72 12.51 -7.32
C THR A 192 -28.61 12.47 -8.55
N TYR A 193 -29.56 13.41 -8.62
CA TYR A 193 -30.45 13.58 -9.75
C TYR A 193 -30.03 14.75 -10.65
N PHE A 194 -29.95 14.48 -11.95
CA PHE A 194 -29.60 15.45 -12.99
C PHE A 194 -30.83 15.90 -13.80
N ASN A 195 -32.00 15.29 -13.53
CA ASN A 195 -33.26 15.51 -14.24
C ASN A 195 -34.37 15.76 -13.23
N ASP A 196 -35.47 16.36 -13.70
CA ASP A 196 -36.71 16.32 -12.92
C ASP A 196 -37.17 14.87 -12.76
N ALA A 197 -37.59 14.52 -11.55
CA ALA A 197 -38.07 13.19 -11.22
C ALA A 197 -39.12 13.25 -10.09
N ASN A 198 -39.99 12.26 -10.03
CA ASN A 198 -40.83 12.03 -8.86
C ASN A 198 -40.17 10.94 -8.03
N VAL A 199 -39.87 11.26 -6.78
CA VAL A 199 -39.15 10.36 -5.87
C VAL A 199 -39.85 10.28 -4.52
N GLU A 200 -39.68 9.16 -3.85
CA GLU A 200 -40.12 8.99 -2.48
C GLU A 200 -39.07 9.55 -1.52
N VAL A 201 -39.50 10.41 -0.59
CA VAL A 201 -38.64 11.01 0.45
C VAL A 201 -39.29 10.87 1.81
N PHE A 202 -38.51 10.94 2.88
CA PHE A 202 -39.07 10.98 4.23
C PHE A 202 -39.78 12.32 4.49
N ALA A 203 -41.02 12.25 4.97
CA ALA A 203 -41.87 13.40 5.27
C ALA A 203 -41.59 14.01 6.65
N ASN A 204 -40.95 13.26 7.54
CA ASN A 204 -40.66 13.65 8.91
C ASN A 204 -39.18 13.44 9.28
N LYS A 205 -38.70 14.17 10.29
CA LYS A 205 -37.30 14.04 10.76
C LYS A 205 -36.99 12.66 11.36
N ALA A 206 -38.01 11.95 11.83
CA ALA A 206 -37.87 10.61 12.37
C ALA A 206 -37.63 9.54 11.29
N CYS A 207 -37.76 9.90 10.00
CA CYS A 207 -37.59 8.99 8.86
C CYS A 207 -38.47 7.73 8.95
N THR A 208 -39.72 7.89 9.41
CA THR A 208 -40.68 6.78 9.56
C THR A 208 -41.84 6.86 8.57
N GLU A 209 -42.07 8.04 7.99
CA GLU A 209 -43.17 8.31 7.06
C GLU A 209 -42.59 8.81 5.76
N THR A 210 -43.11 8.32 4.63
CA THR A 210 -42.66 8.69 3.30
C THR A 210 -43.73 9.48 2.55
N ALA A 211 -43.29 10.32 1.62
CA ALA A 211 -44.15 11.08 0.71
C ALA A 211 -43.51 11.16 -0.67
N GLU A 212 -44.34 11.10 -1.72
CA GLU A 212 -43.88 11.40 -3.08
C GLU A 212 -43.61 12.89 -3.23
N ARG A 213 -42.49 13.22 -3.87
CA ARG A 213 -42.08 14.59 -4.14
C ARG A 213 -41.50 14.71 -5.54
N SER A 214 -41.96 15.72 -6.27
CA SER A 214 -41.30 16.16 -7.50
C SER A 214 -40.02 16.91 -7.12
N ILE A 215 -38.89 16.46 -7.65
CA ILE A 215 -37.57 17.04 -7.46
C ILE A 215 -37.03 17.58 -8.77
N CYS A 216 -36.10 18.53 -8.68
CA CYS A 216 -35.44 19.15 -9.81
C CYS A 216 -33.97 18.70 -9.92
N PRO A 217 -33.30 18.92 -11.06
CA PRO A 217 -31.86 18.72 -11.20
C PRO A 217 -31.10 19.42 -10.07
N GLY A 218 -30.07 18.76 -9.51
CA GLY A 218 -29.33 19.27 -8.36
C GLY A 218 -29.92 18.82 -7.03
N THR A 219 -30.74 17.76 -7.03
CA THR A 219 -31.26 17.13 -5.81
C THR A 219 -30.44 15.88 -5.47
N ILE A 220 -30.01 15.80 -4.22
CA ILE A 220 -29.32 14.66 -3.62
C ILE A 220 -30.29 13.96 -2.66
N LEU A 221 -30.43 12.66 -2.81
CA LEU A 221 -31.10 11.81 -1.83
C LEU A 221 -30.06 11.08 -0.99
N VAL A 222 -30.28 11.01 0.32
CA VAL A 222 -29.39 10.32 1.26
C VAL A 222 -30.18 9.37 2.11
N ASN A 223 -29.70 8.14 2.22
CA ASN A 223 -30.28 7.17 3.14
C ASN A 223 -29.89 7.54 4.59
N PRO A 224 -30.85 7.82 5.50
CA PRO A 224 -30.54 8.14 6.90
C PRO A 224 -29.93 6.95 7.66
N ASP A 225 -30.20 5.72 7.23
CA ASP A 225 -29.66 4.49 7.83
C ASP A 225 -28.18 4.24 7.48
N VAL A 226 -27.56 5.13 6.69
CA VAL A 226 -26.10 5.17 6.47
C VAL A 226 -25.35 5.25 7.80
N PHE A 227 -25.93 5.87 8.83
CA PHE A 227 -25.36 5.93 10.17
C PHE A 227 -25.24 4.55 10.85
N PHE A 228 -26.10 3.60 10.47
CA PHE A 228 -26.14 2.26 11.07
C PHE A 228 -25.10 1.31 10.46
N MET A 229 -24.62 1.57 9.23
CA MET A 229 -23.55 0.80 8.57
C MET A 229 -22.14 1.40 8.84
N ARG A 230 -21.81 1.45 10.13
CA ARG A 230 -20.70 2.11 10.84
C ARG A 230 -19.28 2.12 10.25
N ASN A 231 -18.96 1.35 9.22
CA ASN A 231 -17.55 1.08 8.90
C ASN A 231 -16.94 1.88 7.74
N ILE A 232 -17.67 2.61 6.88
CA ILE A 232 -17.06 3.45 5.80
C ILE A 232 -17.77 4.81 5.62
N GLY A 233 -19.11 4.88 5.51
CA GLY A 233 -19.82 6.13 5.18
C GLY A 233 -20.42 6.82 6.39
N SER A 234 -20.06 8.08 6.64
CA SER A 234 -20.93 8.99 7.41
C SER A 234 -21.88 9.70 6.45
N THR A 235 -23.01 10.22 6.94
CA THR A 235 -23.92 11.07 6.15
C THR A 235 -23.17 12.20 5.45
N ASN A 236 -22.20 12.82 6.12
CA ASN A 236 -21.35 13.87 5.54
C ASN A 236 -20.51 13.37 4.36
N ASN A 237 -19.96 12.16 4.45
CA ASN A 237 -19.20 11.56 3.34
C ASN A 237 -20.10 11.30 2.14
N THR A 238 -21.30 10.74 2.37
CA THR A 238 -22.27 10.53 1.31
C THR A 238 -22.67 11.84 0.64
N VAL A 239 -23.02 12.87 1.40
CA VAL A 239 -23.39 14.17 0.80
C VAL A 239 -22.25 14.75 -0.04
N ILE A 240 -21.02 14.75 0.49
CA ILE A 240 -19.87 15.29 -0.26
C ILE A 240 -19.54 14.43 -1.49
N HIS A 241 -19.66 13.11 -1.41
CA HIS A 241 -19.53 12.19 -2.57
C HIS A 241 -20.51 12.58 -3.68
N GLU A 242 -21.77 12.77 -3.33
CA GLU A 242 -22.81 13.22 -4.27
C GLU A 242 -22.55 14.64 -4.80
N CYS A 243 -22.04 15.56 -3.96
CA CYS A 243 -21.55 16.86 -4.41
C CYS A 243 -20.41 16.74 -5.44
N VAL A 244 -19.49 15.78 -5.29
CA VAL A 244 -18.44 15.54 -6.29
C VAL A 244 -19.04 15.08 -7.62
N HIS A 245 -20.08 14.21 -7.60
CA HIS A 245 -20.78 13.85 -8.83
C HIS A 245 -21.39 15.07 -9.52
N TRP A 246 -21.98 15.99 -8.76
CA TRP A 246 -22.47 17.23 -9.34
C TRP A 246 -21.34 18.12 -9.89
N ASP A 247 -20.27 18.34 -9.14
CA ASP A 247 -19.18 19.25 -9.54
C ASP A 247 -18.38 18.73 -10.74
N LYS A 248 -18.12 17.42 -10.80
CA LYS A 248 -17.21 16.81 -11.79
C LYS A 248 -17.92 16.08 -12.92
N HIS A 249 -19.10 15.55 -12.69
CA HIS A 249 -19.74 14.62 -13.62
C HIS A 249 -21.03 15.17 -14.25
N TYR A 250 -21.43 16.41 -13.95
CA TYR A 250 -22.60 17.05 -14.56
C TYR A 250 -22.58 17.04 -16.10
N LYS A 251 -21.44 17.34 -16.72
CA LYS A 251 -21.30 17.37 -18.19
C LYS A 251 -21.54 16.00 -18.82
N PHE A 252 -21.13 14.92 -18.15
CA PHE A 252 -21.42 13.56 -18.61
C PHE A 252 -22.93 13.33 -18.72
N PHE A 253 -23.71 13.67 -17.68
CA PHE A 253 -25.15 13.46 -17.69
C PHE A 253 -25.89 14.34 -18.70
N GLU A 254 -25.48 15.60 -18.84
CA GLU A 254 -26.07 16.47 -19.86
C GLU A 254 -25.75 15.98 -21.29
N LEU A 255 -24.57 15.39 -21.52
CA LEU A 255 -24.26 14.73 -22.78
C LEU A 255 -25.11 13.47 -22.98
N GLN A 256 -25.27 12.65 -21.94
CA GLN A 256 -26.14 11.47 -22.03
C GLN A 256 -27.58 11.87 -22.34
N LYS A 257 -28.14 12.91 -21.73
CA LYS A 257 -29.44 13.48 -22.10
C LYS A 257 -29.52 13.88 -23.57
N LEU A 258 -28.48 14.56 -24.05
CA LEU A 258 -28.40 15.04 -25.44
C LEU A 258 -28.45 13.88 -26.43
N LEU A 259 -27.77 12.77 -26.11
CA LEU A 259 -27.62 11.61 -26.97
C LEU A 259 -28.77 10.60 -26.83
N ASN A 260 -29.23 10.37 -25.60
CA ASN A 260 -30.31 9.46 -25.22
C ASN A 260 -31.08 9.97 -23.98
N PRO A 261 -32.30 10.48 -24.15
CA PRO A 261 -33.11 11.07 -23.06
C PRO A 261 -33.52 10.10 -21.92
N GLU A 262 -33.22 8.81 -22.01
CA GLU A 262 -33.66 7.79 -21.03
C GLU A 262 -32.79 7.73 -19.75
N ILE A 263 -31.60 8.36 -19.73
CA ILE A 263 -30.72 8.37 -18.55
C ILE A 263 -31.12 9.53 -17.61
N GLN A 264 -31.47 9.21 -16.35
CA GLN A 264 -32.12 10.17 -15.43
C GLN A 264 -31.34 10.48 -14.13
N ALA A 265 -30.49 9.56 -13.63
CA ALA A 265 -29.80 9.72 -12.35
C ALA A 265 -28.55 8.83 -12.24
N ILE A 266 -27.71 9.10 -11.22
CA ILE A 266 -26.63 8.21 -10.77
C ILE A 266 -26.88 7.79 -9.32
N SER A 267 -26.66 6.50 -9.02
CA SER A 267 -26.81 5.96 -7.68
C SER A 267 -25.45 5.53 -7.11
N CYS A 268 -25.13 5.99 -5.91
CA CYS A 268 -24.01 5.49 -5.13
C CYS A 268 -24.41 4.15 -4.48
N ALA A 269 -23.87 3.05 -5.00
CA ALA A 269 -24.11 1.70 -4.48
C ALA A 269 -22.87 1.10 -3.79
N VAL A 270 -23.10 0.14 -2.90
CA VAL A 270 -22.06 -0.72 -2.31
C VAL A 270 -21.37 -1.48 -3.44
N VAL A 271 -20.05 -1.40 -3.43
CA VAL A 271 -19.15 -1.72 -4.55
C VAL A 271 -19.08 -3.21 -4.90
N GLU A 272 -19.87 -4.07 -4.25
CA GLU A 272 -19.79 -5.52 -4.44
C GLU A 272 -20.31 -6.02 -5.81
N GLU A 273 -21.04 -5.21 -6.59
CA GLU A 273 -21.69 -5.69 -7.83
C GLU A 273 -21.21 -5.08 -9.16
N TYR A 274 -20.15 -4.27 -9.20
CA TYR A 274 -19.66 -3.73 -10.49
C TYR A 274 -18.74 -4.70 -11.26
N LYS A 275 -19.18 -5.96 -11.41
CA LYS A 275 -18.60 -6.91 -12.38
C LYS A 275 -19.70 -7.60 -13.17
N LYS A 276 -19.81 -7.20 -14.46
CA LYS A 276 -20.24 -7.94 -15.68
C LYS A 276 -21.10 -7.00 -16.55
N LYS A 277 -20.51 -6.22 -17.47
CA LYS A 277 -20.21 -6.65 -18.87
C LYS A 277 -19.36 -5.57 -19.56
N ALA A 278 -18.62 -5.92 -20.61
CA ALA A 278 -17.83 -4.97 -21.38
C ALA A 278 -18.72 -4.03 -22.21
N ASN A 279 -19.14 -2.91 -21.64
CA ASN A 279 -19.58 -1.74 -22.40
C ASN A 279 -18.82 -0.50 -21.89
N GLN A 280 -18.51 0.44 -22.79
CA GLN A 280 -17.66 1.59 -22.48
C GLN A 280 -18.33 2.62 -21.55
N LEU A 281 -19.66 2.54 -21.34
CA LEU A 281 -20.41 3.42 -20.44
C LEU A 281 -20.31 2.95 -18.98
N GLU A 282 -20.32 1.64 -18.73
CA GLU A 282 -20.11 1.03 -17.41
C GLU A 282 -18.70 1.35 -16.88
N ASP A 283 -17.69 1.37 -17.76
CA ASP A 283 -16.32 1.75 -17.40
C ASP A 283 -16.24 3.22 -16.94
N GLU A 284 -16.92 4.14 -17.64
CA GLU A 284 -16.96 5.57 -17.28
C GLU A 284 -17.72 5.79 -15.97
N LEU A 285 -18.86 5.14 -15.77
CA LEU A 285 -19.62 5.20 -14.51
C LEU A 285 -18.79 4.67 -13.34
N SER A 286 -18.07 3.56 -13.53
CA SER A 286 -17.17 3.00 -12.51
C SER A 286 -16.03 3.95 -12.17
N TRP A 287 -15.49 4.64 -13.18
CA TRP A 287 -14.43 5.61 -12.98
C TRP A 287 -14.93 6.87 -12.26
N MET A 288 -16.13 7.35 -12.57
CA MET A 288 -16.79 8.46 -11.86
C MET A 288 -17.02 8.15 -10.38
N GLU A 289 -17.51 6.95 -10.06
CA GLU A 289 -17.66 6.49 -8.68
C GLU A 289 -16.31 6.42 -7.96
N TRP A 290 -15.25 5.93 -8.63
CA TRP A 290 -13.90 5.94 -8.06
C TRP A 290 -13.44 7.38 -7.75
N GLN A 291 -13.68 8.34 -8.66
CA GLN A 291 -13.31 9.74 -8.45
C GLN A 291 -14.03 10.34 -7.23
N ALA A 292 -15.35 10.15 -7.13
CA ALA A 292 -16.15 10.65 -6.02
C ALA A 292 -15.71 10.04 -4.69
N ASN A 293 -15.54 8.73 -4.65
CA ASN A 293 -15.05 7.99 -3.49
C ASN A 293 -13.66 8.48 -3.04
N ALA A 294 -12.73 8.70 -3.99
CA ALA A 294 -11.37 9.11 -3.68
C ALA A 294 -11.27 10.59 -3.22
N LEU A 295 -12.15 11.46 -3.72
CA LEU A 295 -12.16 12.90 -3.44
C LEU A 295 -12.92 13.25 -2.15
N ALA A 296 -14.07 12.64 -1.88
CA ALA A 296 -14.91 12.96 -0.74
C ALA A 296 -14.18 13.00 0.63
N PRO A 297 -13.37 11.99 1.03
CA PRO A 297 -12.64 12.04 2.30
C PRO A 297 -11.56 13.13 2.33
N LYS A 298 -11.00 13.51 1.17
CA LYS A 298 -9.97 14.55 1.05
C LYS A 298 -10.58 15.95 1.13
N ILE A 299 -11.81 16.11 0.64
CA ILE A 299 -12.61 17.31 0.83
C ILE A 299 -13.00 17.44 2.31
N LEU A 300 -13.51 16.37 2.92
CA LEU A 300 -13.88 16.34 4.34
C LEU A 300 -12.70 16.61 5.29
N ILE A 301 -11.50 16.20 4.91
CA ILE A 301 -10.28 16.39 5.71
C ILE A 301 -9.18 16.92 4.79
N PRO A 302 -9.10 18.25 4.62
CA PRO A 302 -8.11 18.86 3.72
C PRO A 302 -6.68 18.59 4.19
N ALA A 303 -5.73 18.45 3.27
CA ALA A 303 -4.41 17.93 3.60
C ALA A 303 -3.64 18.79 4.62
N LYS A 304 -3.61 20.12 4.39
CA LYS A 304 -2.93 21.09 5.26
C LYS A 304 -3.55 21.10 6.66
N THR A 305 -4.87 21.31 6.74
CA THR A 305 -5.57 21.49 8.03
C THR A 305 -5.75 20.17 8.78
N GLY A 306 -5.95 19.05 8.09
CA GLY A 306 -5.97 17.71 8.66
C GLY A 306 -4.64 17.34 9.32
N LYS A 307 -3.51 17.58 8.65
CA LYS A 307 -2.17 17.36 9.24
C LYS A 307 -1.93 18.19 10.48
N ALA A 308 -2.28 19.47 10.43
CA ALA A 308 -2.15 20.39 11.56
C ALA A 308 -2.96 19.87 12.76
N LYS A 309 -4.22 19.48 12.53
CA LYS A 309 -5.11 19.03 13.60
C LYS A 309 -4.68 17.70 14.22
N LEU A 310 -4.32 16.71 13.41
CA LEU A 310 -3.87 15.42 13.93
C LEU A 310 -2.54 15.57 14.71
N SER A 311 -1.64 16.42 14.25
CA SER A 311 -0.40 16.74 14.97
C SER A 311 -0.67 17.40 16.32
N GLU A 312 -1.61 18.34 16.38
CA GLU A 312 -2.05 18.98 17.63
C GLU A 312 -2.59 17.95 18.63
N ILE A 313 -3.50 17.07 18.18
CA ILE A 313 -4.09 16.00 18.99
C ILE A 313 -3.01 15.06 19.52
N LEU A 314 -2.14 14.54 18.65
CA LEU A 314 -1.05 13.63 19.03
C LEU A 314 -0.10 14.28 20.04
N ASN A 315 0.30 15.53 19.82
CA ASN A 315 1.18 16.24 20.74
C ASN A 315 0.55 16.42 22.13
N ARG A 316 -0.75 16.71 22.18
CA ARG A 316 -1.50 16.83 23.44
C ARG A 316 -1.59 15.47 24.15
N LEU A 317 -1.96 14.41 23.44
CA LEU A 317 -2.11 13.07 24.00
C LEU A 317 -0.79 12.46 24.46
N HIS A 318 0.29 12.57 23.68
CA HIS A 318 1.61 12.11 24.10
C HIS A 318 2.08 12.80 25.38
N ARG A 319 1.81 14.11 25.54
CA ARG A 319 2.14 14.82 26.79
C ARG A 319 1.29 14.35 27.96
N ALA A 320 0.00 14.13 27.74
CA ALA A 320 -0.93 13.71 28.79
C ALA A 320 -0.67 12.27 29.30
N TYR A 321 -0.26 11.37 28.39
CA TYR A 321 -0.10 9.94 28.68
C TYR A 321 1.36 9.45 28.69
N LYS A 322 2.34 10.36 28.71
CA LYS A 322 3.76 10.04 28.68
C LYS A 322 4.14 8.96 29.72
N GLY A 323 4.65 7.83 29.25
CA GLY A 323 5.08 6.71 30.09
C GLY A 323 3.96 5.95 30.80
N ARG A 324 2.68 6.24 30.49
CA ARG A 324 1.51 5.57 31.07
C ARG A 324 0.74 4.74 30.05
N LEU A 325 0.77 5.16 28.79
CA LEU A 325 0.08 4.50 27.69
C LEU A 325 1.09 4.21 26.57
N ARG A 326 0.94 3.05 25.95
CA ARG A 326 1.69 2.61 24.77
C ARG A 326 1.37 3.48 23.55
N ASP A 327 2.33 3.67 22.65
CA ASP A 327 2.19 4.58 21.51
C ASP A 327 1.04 4.16 20.59
N GLY A 328 0.83 2.85 20.42
CA GLY A 328 -0.30 2.32 19.65
C GLY A 328 -1.66 2.80 20.17
N TYR A 329 -1.88 2.77 21.49
CA TYR A 329 -3.13 3.25 22.10
C TYR A 329 -3.25 4.78 22.05
N VAL A 330 -2.14 5.52 22.14
CA VAL A 330 -2.17 6.98 21.95
C VAL A 330 -2.63 7.32 20.53
N MET A 331 -2.12 6.60 19.53
CA MET A 331 -2.57 6.75 18.15
C MET A 331 -4.05 6.39 17.98
N GLU A 332 -4.53 5.33 18.63
CA GLU A 332 -5.94 4.91 18.55
C GLU A 332 -6.90 5.96 19.12
N LEU A 333 -6.54 6.56 20.26
CA LEU A 333 -7.26 7.70 20.85
C LEU A 333 -7.20 8.92 19.92
N ALA A 334 -6.03 9.21 19.33
CA ALA A 334 -5.86 10.34 18.43
C ALA A 334 -6.75 10.23 17.18
N ILE A 335 -6.85 9.04 16.58
CA ILE A 335 -7.72 8.79 15.44
C ILE A 335 -9.20 8.91 15.83
N SER A 336 -9.59 8.44 17.01
CA SER A 336 -10.97 8.61 17.51
C SER A 336 -11.32 10.09 17.64
N GLU A 337 -10.47 10.88 18.29
CA GLU A 337 -10.68 12.32 18.42
C GLU A 337 -10.65 13.06 17.07
N PHE A 338 -9.78 12.62 16.15
CA PHE A 338 -9.70 13.17 14.80
C PHE A 338 -10.97 12.91 13.99
N ALA A 339 -11.53 11.71 14.10
CA ALA A 339 -12.81 11.33 13.50
C ALA A 339 -13.96 12.18 14.05
N ASP A 340 -14.04 12.29 15.38
CA ASP A 340 -15.05 13.08 16.07
C ASP A 340 -14.97 14.59 15.74
N TYR A 341 -13.76 15.11 15.53
CA TYR A 341 -13.53 16.49 15.15
C TYR A 341 -14.07 16.80 13.75
N PHE A 342 -13.71 15.98 12.75
CA PHE A 342 -14.13 16.17 11.36
C PHE A 342 -15.52 15.59 11.04
N LYS A 343 -16.17 14.93 12.00
CA LYS A 343 -17.50 14.29 11.83
C LYS A 343 -17.48 13.23 10.72
N VAL A 344 -16.45 12.41 10.72
CA VAL A 344 -16.28 11.27 9.81
C VAL A 344 -16.25 9.95 10.60
N SER A 345 -16.32 8.82 9.90
CA SER A 345 -16.12 7.51 10.55
C SER A 345 -14.67 7.35 11.02
N THR A 346 -14.47 6.59 12.10
CA THR A 346 -13.12 6.23 12.59
C THR A 346 -12.27 5.59 11.50
N THR A 347 -12.90 4.78 10.64
CA THR A 347 -12.27 4.21 9.46
C THR A 347 -11.76 5.26 8.49
N ALA A 348 -12.60 6.21 8.08
CA ALA A 348 -12.23 7.28 7.17
C ALA A 348 -11.10 8.14 7.76
N ALA A 349 -11.15 8.42 9.06
CA ALA A 349 -10.10 9.13 9.79
C ALA A 349 -8.77 8.36 9.79
N LYS A 350 -8.78 7.04 10.08
CA LYS A 350 -7.59 6.17 10.04
C LYS A 350 -6.97 6.16 8.64
N ILE A 351 -7.79 5.93 7.61
CA ILE A 351 -7.39 5.95 6.20
C ILE A 351 -6.69 7.26 5.87
N ARG A 352 -7.37 8.37 6.18
CA ARG A 352 -6.87 9.69 5.87
C ARG A 352 -5.59 10.02 6.63
N ALA A 353 -5.47 9.62 7.89
CA ALA A 353 -4.24 9.81 8.66
C ALA A 353 -3.04 9.14 7.99
N VAL A 354 -3.20 7.91 7.48
CA VAL A 354 -2.15 7.21 6.72
C VAL A 354 -1.81 7.99 5.44
N GLU A 355 -2.80 8.45 4.67
CA GLU A 355 -2.57 9.27 3.46
C GLU A 355 -1.83 10.58 3.75
N LEU A 356 -2.08 11.17 4.92
CA LEU A 356 -1.42 12.39 5.39
C LEU A 356 0.02 12.15 5.92
N GLY A 357 0.48 10.89 5.95
CA GLY A 357 1.84 10.52 6.33
C GLY A 357 2.00 10.11 7.80
N PHE A 358 0.91 9.84 8.51
CA PHE A 358 0.91 9.27 9.86
C PHE A 358 0.78 7.74 9.75
N GLU A 359 1.84 7.10 9.25
CA GLU A 359 1.85 5.66 8.94
C GLU A 359 1.43 4.78 10.12
N GLN A 360 1.78 5.15 11.35
CA GLN A 360 1.43 4.41 12.58
C GLN A 360 -0.08 4.25 12.76
N ALA A 361 -0.90 5.10 12.14
CA ALA A 361 -2.34 4.92 12.12
C ALA A 361 -2.76 3.58 11.49
N ALA A 362 -1.90 2.92 10.69
CA ALA A 362 -2.19 1.59 10.17
C ALA A 362 -2.33 0.51 11.28
N GLY A 363 -1.65 0.70 12.42
CA GLY A 363 -1.58 -0.26 13.52
C GLY A 363 -2.68 -0.15 14.59
N VAL A 364 -3.75 0.63 14.38
CA VAL A 364 -4.83 0.82 15.37
C VAL A 364 -6.19 0.33 14.85
N PHE A 365 -7.16 0.01 15.71
CA PHE A 365 -8.43 -0.63 15.28
C PHE A 365 -8.22 -1.89 14.41
N ASN A 366 -7.32 -2.77 14.86
CA ASN A 366 -6.96 -3.98 14.11
C ASN A 366 -8.07 -5.04 14.25
N TYR A 367 -8.86 -5.25 13.20
CA TYR A 367 -9.88 -6.31 13.17
C TYR A 367 -9.52 -7.34 12.11
N VAL A 368 -9.34 -8.59 12.51
CA VAL A 368 -8.98 -9.71 11.63
C VAL A 368 -9.57 -11.00 12.17
N ASP A 369 -10.01 -11.90 11.30
CA ASP A 369 -10.59 -13.20 11.68
C ASP A 369 -11.80 -13.04 12.62
N GLY A 370 -12.61 -12.00 12.42
CA GLY A 370 -13.82 -11.78 13.21
C GLY A 370 -13.62 -11.20 14.62
N LYS A 371 -12.41 -10.70 14.95
CA LYS A 371 -12.11 -10.16 16.28
C LYS A 371 -11.15 -8.98 16.25
N ASN A 372 -11.21 -8.16 17.30
CA ASN A 372 -10.30 -7.04 17.50
C ASN A 372 -9.03 -7.49 18.20
N TYR A 373 -7.90 -6.95 17.76
CA TYR A 373 -6.58 -7.12 18.37
C TYR A 373 -6.06 -5.78 18.90
N PRO A 374 -5.18 -5.81 19.92
CA PRO A 374 -4.59 -4.59 20.47
C PRO A 374 -3.92 -3.73 19.39
N PRO A 375 -3.91 -2.40 19.57
CA PRO A 375 -3.13 -1.52 18.70
C PRO A 375 -1.63 -1.79 18.88
N PHE A 376 -0.89 -1.56 17.81
CA PHE A 376 0.55 -1.70 17.75
C PHE A 376 1.20 -0.50 17.09
N SER A 377 2.47 -0.27 17.40
CA SER A 377 3.31 0.78 16.87
C SER A 377 4.48 0.21 16.08
N PHE A 378 5.05 1.04 15.21
CA PHE A 378 6.22 0.71 14.41
C PHE A 378 6.95 1.97 13.94
N LYS A 379 8.22 1.82 13.58
CA LYS A 379 9.04 2.93 13.06
C LYS A 379 8.50 3.46 11.73
N LYS A 380 8.46 4.78 11.57
CA LYS A 380 8.10 5.43 10.29
C LYS A 380 9.01 4.94 9.15
N GLY A 381 8.45 4.72 7.97
CA GLY A 381 9.14 4.15 6.81
C GLY A 381 9.13 2.62 6.77
N SER A 382 8.44 1.98 7.73
CA SER A 382 8.36 0.53 7.86
C SER A 382 7.42 -0.17 6.88
N LEU A 383 6.49 0.57 6.28
CA LEU A 383 5.52 0.06 5.33
C LEU A 383 5.57 0.90 4.05
N LYS A 384 5.64 0.25 2.90
CA LYS A 384 5.42 0.91 1.60
C LYS A 384 3.92 1.04 1.31
N LYS A 385 3.58 1.85 0.30
CA LYS A 385 2.18 2.00 -0.16
C LYS A 385 1.61 0.63 -0.55
N GLY A 386 0.55 0.20 0.15
CA GLY A 386 -0.12 -1.08 -0.10
C GLY A 386 0.46 -2.27 0.66
N GLN A 387 1.38 -2.04 1.60
CA GLN A 387 1.86 -3.06 2.53
C GLN A 387 1.12 -3.02 3.86
N THR A 388 1.10 -4.15 4.56
CA THR A 388 0.63 -4.26 5.93
C THR A 388 1.35 -5.37 6.68
N PHE A 389 1.39 -5.28 8.01
CA PHE A 389 1.79 -6.37 8.88
C PHE A 389 0.66 -7.35 9.18
N VAL A 390 -0.58 -6.88 8.98
CA VAL A 390 -1.79 -7.57 9.41
C VAL A 390 -2.19 -8.62 8.36
N ILE A 391 -2.35 -9.87 8.78
CA ILE A 391 -2.67 -11.01 7.93
C ILE A 391 -3.62 -12.00 8.63
N ASP A 392 -4.67 -12.42 7.93
CA ASP A 392 -5.63 -13.43 8.38
C ASP A 392 -5.08 -14.85 8.21
N ARG A 393 -5.72 -15.81 8.89
CA ARG A 393 -5.28 -17.22 8.88
C ARG A 393 -5.26 -17.84 7.49
N ASN A 394 -6.24 -17.53 6.64
CA ASN A 394 -6.33 -18.13 5.32
C ASN A 394 -5.18 -17.66 4.43
N ASN A 395 -4.87 -16.36 4.46
CA ASN A 395 -3.72 -15.82 3.75
C ASN A 395 -2.39 -16.37 4.29
N VAL A 396 -2.23 -16.56 5.61
CA VAL A 396 -1.02 -17.21 6.15
C VAL A 396 -0.86 -18.63 5.59
N ILE A 397 -1.93 -19.43 5.56
CA ILE A 397 -1.91 -20.79 5.03
C ILE A 397 -1.50 -20.78 3.56
N ILE A 398 -2.16 -19.94 2.75
CA ILE A 398 -1.87 -19.82 1.31
C ILE A 398 -0.42 -19.40 1.08
N GLN A 399 0.05 -18.37 1.77
CA GLN A 399 1.42 -17.88 1.60
C GLN A 399 2.45 -18.91 2.06
N SER A 400 2.18 -19.69 3.10
CA SER A 400 3.08 -20.75 3.59
C SER A 400 3.16 -21.95 2.63
N LEU A 401 2.12 -22.17 1.81
CA LEU A 401 2.10 -23.20 0.78
C LEU A 401 2.75 -22.76 -0.53
N LEU A 402 2.56 -21.49 -0.91
CA LEU A 402 3.01 -20.96 -2.20
C LEU A 402 4.45 -20.43 -2.18
N ASN A 403 4.99 -20.07 -1.01
CA ASN A 403 6.34 -19.51 -0.88
C ASN A 403 7.28 -20.49 -0.17
N PRO A 404 8.27 -21.09 -0.88
CA PRO A 404 9.20 -22.05 -0.29
C PRO A 404 10.00 -21.51 0.90
N ASP A 405 10.45 -20.24 0.83
CA ASP A 405 11.22 -19.61 1.91
C ASP A 405 10.41 -19.50 3.20
N LEU A 406 9.15 -19.06 3.09
CA LEU A 406 8.24 -18.97 4.23
C LEU A 406 7.87 -20.36 4.75
N SER A 407 7.67 -21.32 3.84
CA SER A 407 7.39 -22.72 4.18
C SER A 407 8.49 -23.34 5.05
N GLU A 408 9.77 -23.11 4.69
CA GLU A 408 10.91 -23.55 5.49
C GLU A 408 10.92 -22.91 6.88
N ASP A 409 10.71 -21.59 6.95
CA ASP A 409 10.74 -20.87 8.23
C ASP A 409 9.60 -21.30 9.17
N ILE A 410 8.40 -21.58 8.63
CA ILE A 410 7.26 -22.12 9.38
C ILE A 410 7.51 -23.57 9.83
N ALA A 411 8.05 -24.42 8.95
CA ALA A 411 8.40 -25.81 9.29
C ALA A 411 9.47 -25.88 10.39
N ALA A 412 10.43 -24.95 10.36
CA ALA A 412 11.45 -24.77 11.39
C ALA A 412 10.94 -24.07 12.67
N ARG A 413 9.64 -23.73 12.73
CA ARG A 413 8.99 -23.02 13.84
C ARG A 413 9.63 -21.68 14.19
N ARG A 414 10.23 -21.00 13.20
CA ARG A 414 10.88 -19.68 13.37
C ARG A 414 9.85 -18.55 13.47
N PHE A 415 8.67 -18.73 12.87
CA PHE A 415 7.55 -17.79 12.97
C PHE A 415 6.28 -18.46 13.48
N ILE A 416 5.41 -17.66 14.09
CA ILE A 416 4.10 -18.06 14.60
C ILE A 416 3.06 -16.98 14.25
N HIS A 417 1.82 -17.40 13.95
CA HIS A 417 0.71 -16.46 13.79
C HIS A 417 0.16 -16.10 15.17
N ALA A 418 0.27 -14.83 15.53
CA ALA A 418 -0.19 -14.29 16.82
C ALA A 418 -0.75 -12.90 16.61
N GLY A 419 -1.88 -12.58 17.25
CA GLY A 419 -2.44 -11.22 17.18
C GLY A 419 -2.94 -10.77 15.79
N GLY A 420 -3.09 -11.66 14.80
CA GLY A 420 -3.32 -11.28 13.41
C GLY A 420 -2.06 -10.83 12.66
N LEU A 421 -0.87 -11.16 13.16
CA LEU A 421 0.43 -10.91 12.56
C LEU A 421 1.22 -12.22 12.43
N LEU A 422 2.22 -12.24 11.55
CA LEU A 422 3.20 -13.32 11.46
C LEU A 422 4.52 -12.87 12.08
N VAL A 423 4.80 -13.36 13.30
CA VAL A 423 5.83 -12.84 14.22
C VAL A 423 6.91 -13.88 14.51
N ILE A 424 8.15 -13.43 14.77
CA ILE A 424 9.24 -14.31 15.24
C ILE A 424 8.79 -15.05 16.50
N ASN A 425 8.93 -16.38 16.49
CA ASN A 425 8.57 -17.24 17.60
C ASN A 425 9.66 -17.25 18.69
N ASP A 426 9.72 -16.16 19.46
CA ASP A 426 10.65 -15.99 20.58
C ASP A 426 9.91 -15.41 21.81
N PRO A 427 10.26 -15.81 23.06
CA PRO A 427 9.63 -15.29 24.27
C PRO A 427 9.70 -13.77 24.45
N GLN A 428 10.67 -13.08 23.82
CA GLN A 428 10.72 -11.62 23.80
C GLN A 428 9.52 -11.02 23.04
N TYR A 429 9.03 -11.70 22.00
CA TYR A 429 7.98 -11.18 21.11
C TYR A 429 6.61 -11.82 21.31
N VAL A 430 6.57 -13.07 21.77
CA VAL A 430 5.34 -13.86 21.87
C VAL A 430 5.17 -14.41 23.29
N SER A 431 3.97 -14.21 23.83
CA SER A 431 3.50 -14.87 25.04
C SER A 431 2.59 -16.05 24.65
N ILE A 432 2.96 -17.24 25.11
CA ILE A 432 2.17 -18.46 24.95
C ILE A 432 1.75 -18.87 26.35
N VAL A 433 0.44 -18.78 26.63
CA VAL A 433 -0.17 -19.26 27.87
C VAL A 433 -0.96 -20.52 27.54
N GLU A 434 -0.96 -21.48 28.47
CA GLU A 434 -1.70 -22.73 28.34
C GLU A 434 -3.20 -22.42 28.13
N ASP A 435 -3.85 -23.12 27.19
CA ASP A 435 -5.25 -22.94 26.78
C ASP A 435 -5.62 -21.56 26.20
N SER A 436 -4.66 -20.71 25.83
CA SER A 436 -4.92 -19.45 25.13
C SER A 436 -4.29 -19.40 23.75
N GLU A 437 -4.83 -18.53 22.88
CA GLU A 437 -4.15 -18.21 21.63
C GLU A 437 -2.84 -17.44 21.90
N PRO A 438 -1.79 -17.66 21.10
CA PRO A 438 -0.56 -16.87 21.18
C PRO A 438 -0.83 -15.37 21.02
N ALA A 439 -0.24 -14.57 21.90
CA ALA A 439 -0.38 -13.11 21.89
C ALA A 439 0.99 -12.44 21.79
N LEU A 440 1.06 -11.25 21.18
CA LEU A 440 2.28 -10.45 21.18
C LEU A 440 2.54 -9.90 22.59
N THR A 441 3.81 -9.81 22.97
CA THR A 441 4.23 -9.11 24.19
C THR A 441 4.04 -7.60 24.03
N ASP A 442 4.02 -6.86 25.15
CA ASP A 442 4.02 -5.39 25.10
C ASP A 442 5.24 -4.83 24.34
N TYR A 443 6.39 -5.50 24.41
CA TYR A 443 7.58 -5.12 23.64
C TYR A 443 7.34 -5.27 22.13
N ALA A 444 6.80 -6.42 21.69
CA ALA A 444 6.51 -6.65 20.27
C ALA A 444 5.46 -5.68 19.74
N LEU A 445 4.42 -5.36 20.53
CA LEU A 445 3.39 -4.41 20.11
C LEU A 445 3.93 -2.99 19.94
N GLU A 446 5.02 -2.59 20.61
CA GLU A 446 5.67 -1.29 20.39
C GLU A 446 6.74 -1.33 19.28
N HIS A 447 7.16 -2.53 18.84
CA HIS A 447 8.26 -2.76 17.90
C HIS A 447 7.88 -3.77 16.82
N VAL A 448 6.69 -3.64 16.23
CA VAL A 448 6.21 -4.59 15.22
C VAL A 448 7.14 -4.65 14.01
N ASP A 449 7.79 -3.53 13.66
CA ASP A 449 8.78 -3.49 12.59
C ASP A 449 10.01 -4.37 12.80
N GLU A 450 10.29 -4.74 14.05
CA GLU A 450 11.46 -5.52 14.44
C GLU A 450 11.24 -7.03 14.27
N CYS A 451 10.00 -7.48 14.43
CA CYS A 451 9.70 -8.90 14.66
C CYS A 451 8.60 -9.48 13.78
N CYS A 452 7.88 -8.66 13.00
CA CYS A 452 6.79 -9.12 12.15
C CYS A 452 7.11 -8.99 10.66
N LEU A 453 6.65 -9.98 9.89
CA LEU A 453 6.72 -9.96 8.44
C LEU A 453 5.69 -8.98 7.85
N VAL A 454 6.03 -8.41 6.69
CA VAL A 454 5.16 -7.55 5.91
C VAL A 454 4.65 -8.26 4.67
N PHE A 455 3.42 -7.91 4.27
CA PHE A 455 2.74 -8.48 3.12
C PHE A 455 2.26 -7.39 2.19
N ASP A 456 2.41 -7.62 0.89
CA ASP A 456 1.85 -6.79 -0.16
C ASP A 456 0.39 -7.18 -0.36
N ARG A 457 -0.54 -6.22 -0.29
CA ARG A 457 -1.96 -6.48 -0.60
C ARG A 457 -2.31 -6.03 -2.00
N THR A 458 -2.80 -6.98 -2.79
CA THR A 458 -3.33 -6.74 -4.14
C THR A 458 -4.85 -6.90 -4.12
N THR A 459 -5.57 -5.82 -3.82
CA THR A 459 -6.99 -5.76 -4.19
C THR A 459 -7.05 -5.54 -5.70
N ARG A 460 -7.35 -6.59 -6.46
CA ARG A 460 -7.70 -6.47 -7.89
C ARG A 460 -9.22 -6.38 -8.01
N VAL A 461 -9.79 -5.18 -7.89
CA VAL A 461 -11.19 -4.97 -8.30
C VAL A 461 -11.25 -4.87 -9.83
N SER A 462 -10.24 -4.26 -10.48
CA SER A 462 -10.08 -4.25 -11.94
C SER A 462 -8.60 -4.24 -12.37
N THR A 463 -8.28 -4.79 -13.55
CA THR A 463 -6.93 -4.72 -14.15
C THR A 463 -6.59 -3.34 -14.72
N GLN A 464 -7.54 -2.40 -14.74
CA GLN A 464 -7.41 -1.13 -15.45
C GLN A 464 -7.23 0.10 -14.54
N TYR A 465 -7.45 0.00 -13.22
CA TYR A 465 -7.50 1.16 -12.33
C TYR A 465 -6.67 0.98 -11.04
N ASP A 466 -6.06 2.07 -10.54
CA ASP A 466 -5.33 2.09 -9.27
C ASP A 466 -6.32 2.17 -8.09
N ASP A 467 -6.65 1.01 -7.51
CA ASP A 467 -7.59 0.78 -6.40
C ASP A 467 -7.13 1.36 -5.05
N SER A 468 -6.31 2.41 -5.03
CA SER A 468 -5.73 2.96 -3.80
C SER A 468 -6.75 3.37 -2.74
N PHE A 469 -7.96 3.83 -3.11
CA PHE A 469 -9.04 4.12 -2.17
C PHE A 469 -9.61 2.85 -1.50
N TYR A 470 -9.84 1.80 -2.29
CA TYR A 470 -10.30 0.49 -1.79
C TYR A 470 -9.22 -0.21 -0.95
N ARG A 471 -7.94 -0.01 -1.27
CA ARG A 471 -6.80 -0.56 -0.53
C ARG A 471 -6.73 -0.07 0.92
N ILE A 472 -7.12 1.17 1.19
CA ILE A 472 -7.02 1.74 2.56
C ILE A 472 -8.32 1.48 3.35
N CYS A 473 -9.49 1.38 2.70
CA CYS A 473 -10.74 0.92 3.34
C CYS A 473 -10.62 -0.44 4.03
N PHE A 474 -9.69 -1.29 3.58
CA PHE A 474 -9.36 -2.57 4.20
C PHE A 474 -8.78 -2.46 5.62
N LEU A 475 -8.07 -1.36 5.95
CA LEU A 475 -7.50 -1.20 7.30
C LEU A 475 -8.57 -1.19 8.40
N CYS A 476 -9.88 -1.12 8.07
CA CYS A 476 -10.96 -1.06 9.05
C CYS A 476 -12.27 -1.81 8.66
N ARG A 477 -12.26 -2.79 7.74
CA ARG A 477 -13.48 -3.58 7.44
C ARG A 477 -13.21 -5.08 7.26
N ASP A 478 -13.80 -5.87 8.17
CA ASP A 478 -14.45 -7.16 7.91
C ASP A 478 -15.95 -6.98 8.26
N ALA A 479 -16.68 -6.17 7.48
CA ALA A 479 -18.12 -6.02 7.70
C ALA A 479 -18.99 -6.92 6.80
N ASP A 480 -18.41 -7.54 5.76
CA ASP A 480 -19.04 -8.64 5.04
C ASP A 480 -17.95 -9.63 4.60
N SER A 481 -17.90 -10.76 5.30
CA SER A 481 -16.87 -11.80 5.21
C SER A 481 -16.97 -12.64 3.92
N LYS A 482 -17.03 -12.00 2.74
CA LYS A 482 -17.13 -12.70 1.45
C LYS A 482 -16.06 -12.32 0.42
N SER A 483 -15.30 -11.24 0.61
CA SER A 483 -14.22 -10.88 -0.31
C SER A 483 -12.85 -11.35 0.22
N PHE A 484 -12.37 -12.49 -0.29
CA PHE A 484 -11.00 -12.93 -0.06
C PHE A 484 -10.03 -11.91 -0.70
N VAL A 485 -9.28 -11.17 0.12
CA VAL A 485 -8.23 -10.26 -0.35
C VAL A 485 -6.88 -10.96 -0.24
N GLU A 486 -6.26 -11.22 -1.39
CA GLU A 486 -4.96 -11.89 -1.47
C GLU A 486 -3.86 -11.00 -0.88
N ALA A 487 -3.14 -11.54 0.12
CA ALA A 487 -1.92 -10.98 0.65
C ALA A 487 -0.74 -11.79 0.11
N SER A 488 0.25 -11.12 -0.48
CA SER A 488 1.45 -11.74 -1.04
C SER A 488 2.65 -11.51 -0.14
N PHE A 489 3.38 -12.57 0.15
CA PHE A 489 4.67 -12.51 0.80
C PHE A 489 5.76 -12.29 -0.25
N ASN A 490 6.69 -11.37 0.03
CA ASN A 490 7.87 -11.16 -0.80
C ASN A 490 9.13 -11.38 0.06
N PRO A 491 9.89 -12.47 -0.15
CA PRO A 491 11.11 -12.75 0.63
C PRO A 491 12.25 -11.78 0.32
N ARG A 492 12.21 -11.09 -0.82
CA ARG A 492 13.24 -10.12 -1.25
C ARG A 492 12.88 -8.68 -0.87
N GLU A 493 11.78 -8.48 -0.15
CA GLU A 493 11.52 -7.22 0.52
C GLU A 493 12.54 -7.07 1.64
N GLY A 494 13.39 -6.03 1.60
CA GLY A 494 14.53 -5.90 2.52
C GLY A 494 14.14 -6.04 4.00
N LYS A 495 12.93 -5.62 4.36
CA LYS A 495 12.39 -5.82 5.70
C LYS A 495 12.12 -7.28 6.05
N ASN A 496 11.51 -8.04 5.15
CA ASN A 496 11.27 -9.46 5.38
C ASN A 496 12.60 -10.21 5.46
N GLU A 497 13.58 -9.85 4.62
CA GLU A 497 14.93 -10.41 4.67
C GLU A 497 15.59 -10.17 6.05
N ASP A 498 15.52 -8.94 6.58
CA ASP A 498 16.06 -8.60 7.89
C ASP A 498 15.38 -9.38 9.03
N VAL A 499 14.05 -9.46 9.01
CA VAL A 499 13.26 -10.18 10.03
C VAL A 499 13.51 -11.69 9.95
N GLN A 500 13.57 -12.27 8.75
CA GLN A 500 13.90 -13.69 8.56
C GLN A 500 15.33 -14.01 9.01
N LYS A 501 16.30 -13.17 8.65
CA LYS A 501 17.69 -13.31 9.10
C LYS A 501 17.77 -13.31 10.62
N ARG A 502 17.13 -12.35 11.28
CA ARG A 502 17.03 -12.28 12.74
C ARG A 502 16.40 -13.54 13.33
N ALA A 503 15.28 -14.01 12.78
CA ALA A 503 14.61 -15.22 13.26
C ALA A 503 15.54 -16.45 13.19
N ARG A 504 16.30 -16.58 12.10
CA ARG A 504 17.27 -17.67 11.89
C ARG A 504 18.46 -17.57 12.85
N GLU A 505 19.00 -16.37 13.06
CA GLU A 505 20.09 -16.11 14.02
C GLU A 505 19.64 -16.43 15.46
N MET A 506 18.46 -15.97 15.87
CA MET A 506 17.89 -16.27 17.19
C MET A 506 17.67 -17.77 17.39
N ALA A 507 17.11 -18.46 16.39
CA ALA A 507 16.94 -19.90 16.43
C ALA A 507 18.28 -20.66 16.54
N ALA A 508 19.32 -20.20 15.83
CA ALA A 508 20.66 -20.78 15.92
C ALA A 508 21.28 -20.59 17.32
N ILE A 509 21.15 -19.40 17.91
CA ILE A 509 21.61 -19.11 19.27
C ILE A 509 20.88 -19.99 20.28
N ALA A 510 19.55 -20.12 20.18
CA ALA A 510 18.75 -20.94 21.07
C ALA A 510 19.12 -22.44 20.96
N ALA A 511 19.31 -22.94 19.73
CA ALA A 511 19.75 -24.31 19.49
C ALA A 511 21.14 -24.58 20.08
N GLU A 512 22.07 -23.64 19.93
CA GLU A 512 23.40 -23.73 20.52
C GLU A 512 23.35 -23.72 22.06
N ALA A 513 22.59 -22.81 22.65
CA ALA A 513 22.42 -22.73 24.09
C ALA A 513 21.82 -24.02 24.66
N LYS A 514 20.80 -24.58 24.00
CA LYS A 514 20.20 -25.87 24.37
C LYS A 514 21.21 -27.01 24.26
N ARG A 515 21.96 -27.09 23.15
CA ARG A 515 23.02 -28.10 22.96
C ARG A 515 24.05 -28.05 24.09
N VAL A 516 24.49 -26.84 24.48
CA VAL A 516 25.45 -26.65 25.58
C VAL A 516 24.83 -27.11 26.91
N ALA A 517 23.59 -26.73 27.19
CA ALA A 517 22.87 -27.11 28.41
C ALA A 517 22.67 -28.63 28.52
N ASP A 518 22.21 -29.28 27.46
CA ASP A 518 21.98 -30.74 27.41
C ASP A 518 23.29 -31.49 27.69
N ILE A 519 24.40 -31.06 27.08
CA ILE A 519 25.70 -31.70 27.34
C ILE A 519 26.16 -31.44 28.78
N LEU A 520 26.00 -30.22 29.32
CA LEU A 520 26.33 -29.93 30.72
C LEU A 520 25.53 -30.81 31.70
N ALA A 521 24.28 -31.14 31.38
CA ALA A 521 23.44 -32.02 32.19
C ALA A 521 23.93 -33.49 32.18
N GLU A 522 24.57 -33.94 31.10
CA GLU A 522 25.12 -35.30 30.99
C GLU A 522 26.53 -35.44 31.59
N VAL A 523 27.27 -34.34 31.74
CA VAL A 523 28.67 -34.39 32.17
C VAL A 523 28.78 -34.86 33.64
N PRO A 524 29.67 -35.83 33.96
CA PRO A 524 29.87 -36.30 35.34
C PRO A 524 30.29 -35.20 36.32
N SER A 525 30.05 -35.43 37.63
CA SER A 525 30.37 -34.44 38.67
C SER A 525 31.87 -34.32 39.00
N SER A 526 32.68 -35.34 38.71
CA SER A 526 34.12 -35.32 38.98
C SER A 526 34.93 -34.81 37.79
N PHE A 527 36.11 -34.22 38.05
CA PHE A 527 37.07 -33.82 37.02
C PHE A 527 37.44 -34.97 36.07
N CYS A 528 37.87 -36.12 36.62
CA CYS A 528 38.31 -37.26 35.81
C CYS A 528 37.18 -37.80 34.91
N GLY A 529 35.95 -37.84 35.42
CA GLY A 529 34.78 -38.25 34.65
C GLY A 529 34.41 -37.24 33.56
N THR A 530 34.48 -35.95 33.87
CA THR A 530 34.23 -34.86 32.90
C THR A 530 35.25 -34.87 31.76
N LEU A 531 36.54 -35.03 32.09
CA LEU A 531 37.61 -35.11 31.12
C LEU A 531 37.46 -36.35 30.22
N ASP A 532 37.20 -37.53 30.81
CA ASP A 532 36.98 -38.77 30.06
C ASP A 532 35.77 -38.66 29.12
N TYR A 533 34.68 -38.04 29.59
CA TYR A 533 33.49 -37.77 28.79
C TYR A 533 33.82 -36.87 27.58
N HIS A 534 34.50 -35.74 27.79
CA HIS A 534 34.82 -34.84 26.67
C HIS A 534 35.82 -35.42 25.67
N ILE A 535 36.80 -36.21 26.12
CA ILE A 535 37.74 -36.94 25.23
C ILE A 535 36.98 -37.95 24.37
N LYS A 536 36.06 -38.73 24.97
CA LYS A 536 35.21 -39.68 24.24
C LYS A 536 34.26 -38.97 23.28
N ARG A 537 33.62 -37.88 23.71
CA ARG A 537 32.71 -37.04 22.89
C ARG A 537 33.41 -36.51 21.64
N ARG A 538 34.70 -36.16 21.74
CA ARG A 538 35.52 -35.70 20.61
C ARG A 538 36.14 -36.84 19.79
N GLY A 539 36.03 -38.09 20.23
CA GLY A 539 36.63 -39.25 19.58
C GLY A 539 38.16 -39.28 19.63
N TYR A 540 38.79 -38.61 20.61
CA TYR A 540 40.25 -38.51 20.70
C TYR A 540 40.86 -39.68 21.47
N THR A 541 42.00 -40.17 20.99
CA THR A 541 42.86 -41.10 21.74
C THR A 541 43.76 -40.35 22.70
N ASN A 542 44.43 -41.05 23.62
CA ASN A 542 45.38 -40.41 24.53
C ASN A 542 46.58 -39.83 23.77
N GLU A 543 47.01 -40.48 22.69
CA GLU A 543 48.10 -40.03 21.84
C GLU A 543 47.71 -38.74 21.10
N LYS A 544 46.46 -38.66 20.63
CA LYS A 544 45.96 -37.43 20.00
C LYS A 544 45.85 -36.29 21.02
N MET A 545 45.44 -36.60 22.25
CA MET A 545 45.42 -35.61 23.33
C MET A 545 46.83 -35.17 23.72
N GLU A 546 47.82 -36.07 23.70
CA GLU A 546 49.23 -35.72 23.93
C GLU A 546 49.75 -34.75 22.87
N GLU A 547 49.44 -35.01 21.60
CA GLU A 547 49.76 -34.11 20.49
C GLU A 547 49.15 -32.71 20.69
N ARG A 548 47.89 -32.63 21.12
CA ARG A 548 47.14 -31.36 21.21
C ARG A 548 47.40 -30.57 22.49
N THR A 549 47.82 -31.23 23.57
CA THR A 549 47.96 -30.62 24.91
C THR A 549 49.40 -30.53 25.41
N GLY A 550 50.34 -31.26 24.78
CA GLY A 550 51.71 -31.38 25.28
C GLY A 550 51.85 -32.19 26.58
N ILE A 551 50.78 -32.85 27.05
CA ILE A 551 50.77 -33.70 28.23
C ILE A 551 50.95 -35.16 27.80
N SER A 552 51.86 -35.92 28.42
CA SER A 552 52.11 -37.32 28.01
C SER A 552 50.84 -38.20 28.04
N SER A 553 50.71 -39.16 27.11
CA SER A 553 49.58 -40.10 27.02
C SER A 553 49.34 -40.84 28.34
N ARG A 554 50.41 -41.17 29.07
CA ARG A 554 50.34 -41.77 30.42
C ARG A 554 49.70 -40.83 31.46
N MET A 555 50.06 -39.55 31.46
CA MET A 555 49.46 -38.55 32.35
C MET A 555 47.99 -38.28 31.99
N ILE A 556 47.65 -38.23 30.70
CA ILE A 556 46.26 -38.12 30.25
C ILE A 556 45.44 -39.32 30.72
N GLN A 557 45.99 -40.54 30.61
CA GLN A 557 45.34 -41.75 31.13
C GLN A 557 45.10 -41.66 32.65
N ASP A 558 46.09 -41.16 33.40
CA ASP A 558 45.97 -40.95 34.84
C ASP A 558 44.89 -39.92 35.17
N TYR A 559 44.87 -38.76 34.49
CA TYR A 559 43.83 -37.72 34.67
C TYR A 559 42.42 -38.22 34.36
N ARG A 560 42.27 -39.17 33.43
CA ARG A 560 40.97 -39.81 33.12
C ARG A 560 40.51 -40.82 34.17
N LYS A 561 41.41 -41.43 34.94
CA LYS A 561 41.09 -42.59 35.81
C LYS A 561 41.25 -42.34 37.31
N LYS A 562 42.21 -41.51 37.72
CA LYS A 562 42.56 -41.28 39.13
C LYS A 562 41.88 -40.02 39.67
N LYS A 563 41.16 -40.15 40.78
CA LYS A 563 40.49 -39.01 41.44
C LYS A 563 41.49 -38.04 42.09
N ASP A 564 42.61 -38.54 42.61
CA ASP A 564 43.63 -37.75 43.32
C ASP A 564 44.87 -37.50 42.45
N SER A 565 44.64 -37.03 41.22
CA SER A 565 45.74 -36.63 40.35
C SER A 565 46.21 -35.23 40.75
N ASN A 566 47.50 -35.03 41.03
CA ASN A 566 48.11 -33.70 41.27
C ASN A 566 48.15 -32.87 39.98
N ILE A 567 46.98 -32.49 39.47
CA ILE A 567 46.83 -31.70 38.24
C ILE A 567 47.08 -30.23 38.54
N THR A 568 47.74 -29.54 37.60
CA THR A 568 48.00 -28.10 37.69
C THR A 568 47.03 -27.31 36.83
N LEU A 569 46.78 -26.03 37.15
CA LEU A 569 45.91 -25.15 36.36
C LEU A 569 46.35 -25.08 34.89
N GLN A 570 47.66 -25.06 34.63
CA GLN A 570 48.22 -25.02 33.27
C GLN A 570 47.90 -26.31 32.51
N SER A 571 47.92 -27.46 33.19
CA SER A 571 47.50 -28.73 32.59
C SER A 571 46.01 -28.72 32.27
N VAL A 572 45.18 -28.14 33.13
CA VAL A 572 43.73 -28.03 32.85
C VAL A 572 43.46 -27.07 31.68
N LEU A 573 44.10 -25.91 31.64
CA LEU A 573 43.98 -24.96 30.52
C LEU A 573 44.44 -25.59 29.19
N ALA A 574 45.52 -26.38 29.24
CA ALA A 574 45.99 -27.15 28.09
C ALA A 574 44.98 -28.21 27.63
N LEU A 575 44.32 -28.90 28.57
CA LEU A 575 43.24 -29.83 28.25
C LEU A 575 42.02 -29.09 27.65
N CYS A 576 41.67 -27.90 28.15
CA CYS A 576 40.58 -27.09 27.60
C CYS A 576 40.83 -26.71 26.13
N ILE A 577 41.99 -26.15 25.80
CA ILE A 577 42.34 -25.78 24.42
C ILE A 577 42.59 -27.02 23.55
N GLY A 578 43.23 -28.06 24.08
CA GLY A 578 43.49 -29.29 23.35
C GLY A 578 42.23 -30.11 23.04
N LEU A 579 41.12 -29.86 23.74
CA LEU A 579 39.79 -30.38 23.40
C LEU A 579 38.92 -29.41 22.60
N ASN A 580 39.41 -28.17 22.40
CA ASN A 580 38.65 -27.03 21.92
C ASN A 580 37.29 -26.95 22.61
N LEU A 581 37.32 -26.89 23.94
CA LEU A 581 36.11 -26.80 24.73
C LEU A 581 35.49 -25.41 24.57
N GLN A 582 34.21 -25.38 24.23
CA GLN A 582 33.38 -24.18 24.33
C GLN A 582 33.52 -23.59 25.76
N PRO A 583 33.48 -22.25 25.93
CA PRO A 583 33.74 -21.60 27.21
C PRO A 583 33.06 -22.20 28.45
N ALA A 584 31.78 -22.56 28.38
CA ALA A 584 31.03 -23.14 29.49
C ALA A 584 31.61 -24.50 29.92
N PHE A 585 32.01 -25.35 28.97
CA PHE A 585 32.68 -26.63 29.27
C PHE A 585 34.09 -26.41 29.84
N SER A 586 34.80 -25.39 29.36
CA SER A 586 36.12 -25.03 29.89
C SER A 586 36.02 -24.59 31.36
N TYR A 587 35.07 -23.71 31.67
CA TYR A 587 34.85 -23.25 33.03
C TYR A 587 34.37 -24.37 33.96
N ASP A 588 33.49 -25.26 33.49
CA ASP A 588 33.06 -26.45 34.23
C ASP A 588 34.24 -27.39 34.56
N LEU A 589 35.09 -27.69 33.57
CA LEU A 589 36.26 -28.55 33.75
C LEU A 589 37.28 -27.93 34.73
N ILE A 590 37.53 -26.62 34.64
CA ILE A 590 38.43 -25.88 35.53
C ILE A 590 37.92 -25.89 36.97
N LEU A 591 36.62 -25.63 37.16
CA LEU A 591 36.00 -25.64 38.48
C LEU A 591 36.06 -27.03 39.11
N LYS A 592 35.73 -28.09 38.36
CA LYS A 592 35.79 -29.48 38.83
C LYS A 592 37.21 -29.95 39.13
N ALA A 593 38.22 -29.36 38.49
CA ALA A 593 39.63 -29.59 38.80
C ALA A 593 40.09 -28.89 40.11
N GLY A 594 39.22 -28.10 40.75
CA GLY A 594 39.50 -27.40 41.99
C GLY A 594 40.13 -26.00 41.81
N PHE A 595 40.12 -25.45 40.60
CA PHE A 595 40.66 -24.12 40.32
C PHE A 595 39.55 -23.09 40.11
N ASN A 596 39.78 -21.85 40.54
CA ASN A 596 38.87 -20.74 40.30
C ASN A 596 39.61 -19.58 39.61
N ILE A 597 39.35 -19.42 38.31
CA ILE A 597 39.91 -18.33 37.50
C ILE A 597 38.99 -17.09 37.40
N MET A 598 37.91 -17.03 38.19
CA MET A 598 37.00 -15.87 38.21
C MET A 598 37.52 -14.73 39.10
N THR A 599 38.64 -14.93 39.80
CA THR A 599 39.27 -13.88 40.63
C THR A 599 39.89 -12.78 39.75
N ALA A 600 39.94 -11.54 40.26
CA ALA A 600 40.45 -10.36 39.56
C ALA A 600 42.00 -10.29 39.44
N LYS A 601 42.68 -11.42 39.23
CA LYS A 601 44.12 -11.44 38.93
C LYS A 601 44.34 -11.19 37.44
N ASP A 602 45.38 -10.45 37.08
CA ASP A 602 45.70 -10.11 35.68
C ASP A 602 45.85 -11.36 34.80
N GLU A 603 46.55 -12.39 35.30
CA GLU A 603 46.71 -13.68 34.60
C GLU A 603 45.36 -14.37 34.32
N HIS A 604 44.44 -14.29 35.29
CA HIS A 604 43.11 -14.89 35.18
C HIS A 604 42.18 -14.14 34.22
N LEU A 605 42.36 -12.81 34.07
CA LEU A 605 41.66 -12.03 33.04
C LEU A 605 42.09 -12.49 31.64
N ILE A 606 43.39 -12.71 31.45
CA ILE A 606 43.93 -13.18 30.18
C ILE A 606 43.49 -14.62 29.87
N TYR A 607 43.46 -15.52 30.87
CA TYR A 607 42.92 -16.87 30.67
C TYR A 607 41.44 -16.87 30.26
N ARG A 608 40.62 -16.02 30.87
CA ARG A 608 39.20 -15.86 30.50
C ARG A 608 39.06 -15.34 29.07
N TYR A 609 39.83 -14.31 28.72
CA TYR A 609 39.86 -13.78 27.35
C TYR A 609 40.22 -14.86 26.31
N LEU A 610 41.24 -15.68 26.59
CA LEU A 610 41.63 -16.78 25.70
C LEU A 610 40.54 -17.86 25.58
N ILE A 611 39.88 -18.21 26.68
CA ILE A 611 38.77 -19.17 26.66
C ILE A 611 37.60 -18.60 25.85
N GLU A 612 37.23 -17.33 26.06
CA GLU A 612 36.05 -16.74 25.41
C GLU A 612 36.26 -16.49 23.92
N HIS A 613 37.44 -16.00 23.53
CA HIS A 613 37.68 -15.53 22.16
C HIS A 613 38.58 -16.44 21.32
N HIS A 614 39.31 -17.37 21.95
CA HIS A 614 40.35 -18.16 21.28
C HIS A 614 40.29 -19.67 21.57
N HIS A 615 39.15 -20.20 22.05
CA HIS A 615 39.00 -21.64 22.38
C HIS A 615 39.09 -22.60 21.17
N MET A 616 39.01 -22.10 19.93
CA MET A 616 39.15 -22.91 18.70
C MET A 616 40.59 -22.97 18.17
N GLU A 617 41.54 -22.32 18.83
CA GLU A 617 42.95 -22.32 18.42
C GLU A 617 43.71 -23.56 18.93
N ASN A 618 45.04 -23.53 18.84
CA ASN A 618 45.91 -24.55 19.38
C ASN A 618 46.75 -24.02 20.56
N ILE A 619 47.36 -24.94 21.29
CA ILE A 619 48.15 -24.63 22.49
C ILE A 619 49.38 -23.73 22.22
N PHE A 620 49.94 -23.77 21.01
CA PHE A 620 51.08 -22.93 20.64
C PHE A 620 50.67 -21.46 20.52
N MET A 621 49.53 -21.20 19.87
CA MET A 621 48.96 -19.85 19.75
C MET A 621 48.56 -19.28 21.13
N TRP A 622 48.03 -20.11 22.03
CA TRP A 622 47.79 -19.69 23.42
C TRP A 622 49.10 -19.35 24.14
N ASN A 623 50.14 -20.16 24.00
CA ASN A 623 51.46 -19.89 24.60
C ASN A 623 52.11 -18.62 24.06
N GLU A 624 51.99 -18.33 22.76
CA GLU A 624 52.48 -17.08 22.13
C GLU A 624 51.76 -15.86 22.73
N LYS A 625 50.43 -15.89 22.79
CA LYS A 625 49.63 -14.80 23.38
C LYS A 625 49.87 -14.59 24.86
N LEU A 626 50.08 -15.66 25.62
CA LEU A 626 50.46 -15.57 27.04
C LEU A 626 51.82 -14.87 27.19
N GLN A 627 52.78 -15.18 26.31
CA GLN A 627 54.09 -14.53 26.29
C GLN A 627 54.00 -13.06 25.91
N ASP A 628 53.23 -12.71 24.87
CA ASP A 628 52.99 -11.33 24.45
C ASP A 628 52.31 -10.49 25.54
N ALA A 629 51.42 -11.12 26.32
CA ALA A 629 50.75 -10.50 27.46
C ALA A 629 51.62 -10.42 28.73
N GLY A 630 52.90 -10.79 28.66
CA GLY A 630 53.84 -10.70 29.76
C GLY A 630 53.66 -11.76 30.86
N ILE A 631 52.91 -12.84 30.60
CA ILE A 631 52.74 -13.96 31.53
C ILE A 631 53.92 -14.93 31.33
N PRO A 632 54.83 -15.09 32.32
CA PRO A 632 56.02 -15.95 32.17
C PRO A 632 55.69 -17.45 32.18
N GLN A 633 54.46 -17.80 32.57
CA GLN A 633 53.98 -19.17 32.69
C GLN A 633 53.54 -19.74 31.34
N GLN A 634 54.13 -20.87 30.95
CA GLN A 634 53.78 -21.59 29.71
C GLN A 634 52.91 -22.82 30.01
N LEU A 635 51.92 -23.05 29.17
CA LEU A 635 51.18 -24.31 29.11
C LEU A 635 52.14 -25.44 28.68
N PRO A 636 51.86 -26.71 29.03
CA PRO A 636 52.75 -27.84 28.77
C PRO A 636 53.24 -27.87 27.31
N LYS A 637 54.55 -28.00 27.15
CA LYS A 637 55.22 -28.20 25.86
C LYS A 637 55.75 -29.62 25.87
N ASN A 638 55.41 -30.42 24.86
CA ASN A 638 55.94 -31.77 24.80
C ASN A 638 57.46 -31.69 24.62
N GLY A 639 58.22 -32.16 25.60
CA GLY A 639 59.66 -32.32 25.45
C GLY A 639 59.92 -33.34 24.34
N ASN A 640 60.50 -32.89 23.22
CA ASN A 640 61.08 -33.68 22.13
C ASN A 640 60.22 -34.22 20.97
N LYS A 641 58.95 -33.84 20.74
CA LYS A 641 58.28 -34.22 19.47
C LYS A 641 57.26 -33.17 19.00
N MET A 642 57.71 -32.18 18.24
CA MET A 642 57.02 -31.60 17.07
C MET A 642 57.73 -30.31 16.63
N THR A 643 58.39 -30.37 15.47
CA THR A 643 58.86 -29.20 14.72
C THR A 643 57.66 -28.43 14.16
N ALA A 644 57.74 -27.10 14.19
CA ALA A 644 56.76 -26.21 13.57
C ALA A 644 56.55 -26.57 12.09
N PRO A 645 55.34 -26.42 11.53
CA PRO A 645 55.18 -26.46 10.08
C PRO A 645 55.96 -25.30 9.46
N GLU A 646 56.77 -25.59 8.45
CA GLU A 646 57.42 -24.57 7.63
C GLU A 646 56.35 -23.70 6.93
N LYS A 647 56.72 -22.43 6.75
CA LYS A 647 55.89 -21.27 6.38
C LYS A 647 54.93 -21.47 5.20
#